data_AF-A0A550CPI2-F1
#
_entry.id   AF-A0A550CPI2-F1
#
_cell.length_a   1.000
_cell.length_b   1.000
_cell.length_c   1.000
_cell.angle_alpha   90.00
_cell.angle_beta   90.00
_cell.angle_gamma   90.00
#
_symmetry.space_group_name_H-M   'P 1'
#
loop_
_entity.id
_entity.type
_entity.pdbx_description
1 polymer ?
#
loop_
_entity_poly.entity_id
_entity_poly.type
_entity_poly.pdbx_seq_one_letter_code
_entity_poly.pdbx_strand_id
1 'polypeptide(L)'
;MTRLDILISDGFVAVTSNIPIGTLAFLLVAGIFLTLYRTSITPFIRFAWHCFFRPLGAKDQRERLDKFYEGQAEVYDRTRNGLLRGRETMLSLSASHLRELHAGSKERFVWVDIGGGTGHNIEAMSRLMPISSFDRIYLIDLCEPLLAIARKRFAACGWTNITVLCQDASEFALPEWTELGINPKGSVGFVTLSYSLSMIPSFYTLLDRIDHVLSPDEGLLSVVDFYTAGKQLSLHEKAIGGTGKECGWLSRWFWQIWFDFDHVSLSPARRQYLEYRFGTIKSYNGRNRCILPFVVRIPYYIWLGRPRSCDVSRMCHAFEVEGGNMIGNCSPLSLKAREETCLSKDVPELDLGSPAIKRPSGGAVVIDVTYPLSSFHYAIRKPWRLPYYDHPVHKEFRTFIYSFTWEDPMEDMRHLQLSSEDSMLVITSAGDNALHYAVHAKPRRIHCVDMNPCQGHLLELKLAALQALPYADFFRLFGDGHHPDFPTLLTSKIAPFLSSAAFQFWQLNADMFTSKDVSFYMRGYSGVALRAARVLFRLVGVADEVRLLCEAETLGEQKRIWWGDEKHRGVRRALFNRIVVALLRTPMFCWNALGVPMNQRQMLLEDGSMYEYLRDTLDPIASTQHLKKGAYFYLLTLLGRYTPESCPAYLTAAGVEALKRNDGEALDAFRLHTDSIVNVLRGLPGASLTRVILMDHLDWFAPGAPEVEEEVREVARAVAPGGLVFWRSAARVPWYQVVFEKAGFDVVALAIRTGSEKPIDGVNMYASFWRATKPLCI
;
A
#
# COMPACT_ATOMS: atom_id res chain seq x y z
N MET A 1 -46.82 2.31 84.34
CA MET A 1 -46.90 3.76 84.07
C MET A 1 -47.06 3.95 82.58
N THR A 2 -48.26 4.45 82.21
CA THR A 2 -48.60 5.33 81.07
C THR A 2 -48.35 4.88 79.63
N ARG A 3 -49.45 4.43 79.00
CA ARG A 3 -49.85 4.55 77.57
C ARG A 3 -48.90 5.36 76.66
N LEU A 4 -47.96 4.69 76.00
CA LEU A 4 -47.51 5.04 74.64
C LEU A 4 -46.73 3.89 73.94
N ASP A 5 -47.05 2.62 74.21
CA ASP A 5 -46.42 1.45 73.54
C ASP A 5 -47.32 0.82 72.46
N ILE A 6 -48.31 1.57 71.94
CA ILE A 6 -49.21 1.12 70.86
C ILE A 6 -49.33 2.25 69.83
N LEU A 7 -48.23 2.56 69.16
CA LEU A 7 -48.11 3.29 67.89
C LEU A 7 -46.59 3.52 67.71
N ILE A 8 -46.01 3.07 66.60
CA ILE A 8 -44.54 3.00 66.29
C ILE A 8 -43.92 1.58 66.49
N SER A 9 -44.69 0.51 66.31
CA SER A 9 -44.14 -0.83 65.99
C SER A 9 -44.46 -1.29 64.55
N ASP A 10 -45.33 -0.60 63.81
CA ASP A 10 -45.78 -1.03 62.46
C ASP A 10 -45.40 -0.07 61.32
N GLY A 11 -44.57 0.94 61.58
CA GLY A 11 -44.23 1.98 60.59
C GLY A 11 -42.78 2.03 60.11
N PHE A 12 -41.85 1.34 60.78
CA PHE A 12 -40.41 1.54 60.54
C PHE A 12 -39.64 0.27 60.13
N VAL A 13 -40.35 -0.85 59.90
CA VAL A 13 -39.81 -2.07 59.26
C VAL A 13 -40.28 -2.20 57.80
N ALA A 14 -41.09 -1.27 57.30
CA ALA A 14 -41.72 -1.35 55.98
C ALA A 14 -41.03 -0.54 54.86
N VAL A 15 -39.84 0.03 55.07
CA VAL A 15 -39.13 0.79 54.00
C VAL A 15 -37.69 0.30 53.73
N THR A 16 -37.16 -0.66 54.48
CA THR A 16 -35.83 -1.23 54.24
C THR A 16 -35.81 -2.73 53.94
N SER A 17 -36.97 -3.38 53.87
CA SER A 17 -37.10 -4.83 53.61
C SER A 17 -37.60 -5.20 52.21
N ASN A 18 -37.89 -4.22 51.34
CA ASN A 18 -38.36 -4.46 49.96
C ASN A 18 -37.60 -3.64 48.90
N ILE A 19 -36.29 -3.52 49.04
CA ILE A 19 -35.45 -3.20 47.87
C ILE A 19 -34.95 -4.55 47.34
N PRO A 20 -35.45 -5.05 46.19
CA PRO A 20 -34.94 -6.26 45.58
C PRO A 20 -33.41 -6.16 45.47
N ILE A 21 -32.69 -7.25 45.75
CA ILE A 21 -31.23 -7.30 45.60
C ILE A 21 -30.80 -6.83 44.20
N GLY A 22 -31.64 -7.09 43.19
CA GLY A 22 -31.47 -6.57 41.82
C GLY A 22 -31.52 -5.05 41.69
N THR A 23 -32.31 -4.34 42.50
CA THR A 23 -32.40 -2.88 42.51
C THR A 23 -31.20 -2.24 43.20
N LEU A 24 -30.68 -2.86 44.27
CA LEU A 24 -29.44 -2.42 44.92
C LEU A 24 -28.22 -2.65 44.00
N ALA A 25 -28.17 -3.81 43.32
CA ALA A 25 -27.16 -4.11 42.31
C ALA A 25 -27.27 -3.17 41.10
N PHE A 26 -28.50 -2.83 40.66
CA PHE A 26 -28.72 -1.87 39.59
C PHE A 26 -28.28 -0.46 39.98
N LEU A 27 -28.56 0.01 41.19
CA LEU A 27 -28.09 1.32 41.68
C LEU A 27 -26.56 1.36 41.87
N LEU A 28 -25.94 0.24 42.25
CA LEU A 28 -24.49 0.13 42.38
C LEU A 28 -23.81 0.04 41.01
N VAL A 29 -24.36 -0.73 40.06
CA VAL A 29 -23.92 -0.76 38.66
C VAL A 29 -24.18 0.58 37.98
N ALA A 30 -25.32 1.21 38.18
CA ALA A 30 -25.63 2.54 37.66
C ALA A 30 -24.77 3.62 38.31
N GLY A 31 -24.43 3.48 39.60
CA GLY A 31 -23.50 4.36 40.32
C GLY A 31 -22.07 4.23 39.81
N ILE A 32 -21.59 2.99 39.59
CA ILE A 32 -20.31 2.67 38.95
C ILE A 32 -20.33 3.17 37.50
N PHE A 33 -21.42 2.96 36.76
CA PHE A 33 -21.57 3.44 35.39
C PHE A 33 -21.59 4.96 35.36
N LEU A 34 -22.26 5.64 36.29
CA LEU A 34 -22.26 7.11 36.41
C LEU A 34 -20.89 7.64 36.81
N THR A 35 -20.16 6.96 37.70
CA THR A 35 -18.80 7.37 38.07
C THR A 35 -17.84 7.13 36.91
N LEU A 36 -17.89 5.99 36.23
CA LEU A 36 -17.12 5.69 35.02
C LEU A 36 -17.46 6.65 33.87
N TYR A 37 -18.74 6.98 33.71
CA TYR A 37 -19.26 7.95 32.73
C TYR A 37 -18.79 9.36 33.07
N ARG A 38 -18.87 9.76 34.35
CA ARG A 38 -18.38 11.06 34.84
C ARG A 38 -16.86 11.16 34.72
N THR A 39 -16.08 10.15 35.08
CA THR A 39 -14.61 10.16 34.92
C THR A 39 -14.21 10.17 33.45
N SER A 40 -15.03 9.59 32.56
CA SER A 40 -14.78 9.61 31.12
C SER A 40 -15.17 10.94 30.48
N ILE A 41 -16.24 11.61 30.93
CA ILE A 41 -16.79 12.83 30.31
C ILE A 41 -16.27 14.13 30.93
N THR A 42 -15.93 14.16 32.23
CA THR A 42 -15.40 15.36 32.89
C THR A 42 -14.20 15.98 32.17
N PRO A 43 -13.24 15.18 31.61
CA PRO A 43 -12.18 15.72 30.76
C PRO A 43 -12.68 16.43 29.49
N PHE A 44 -13.70 15.87 28.82
CA PHE A 44 -14.29 16.47 27.62
C PHE A 44 -15.15 17.71 27.93
N ILE A 45 -15.84 17.74 29.08
CA ILE A 45 -16.58 18.93 29.55
C ILE A 45 -15.60 20.04 29.95
N ARG A 46 -14.49 19.71 30.63
CA ARG A 46 -13.43 20.70 30.93
C ARG A 46 -12.80 21.24 29.66
N PHE A 47 -12.51 20.37 28.70
CA PHE A 47 -12.03 20.78 27.38
C PHE A 47 -13.03 21.71 26.69
N ALA A 48 -14.32 21.34 26.62
CA ALA A 48 -15.38 22.17 26.05
C ALA A 48 -15.54 23.51 26.80
N TRP A 49 -15.46 23.53 28.12
CA TRP A 49 -15.50 24.76 28.92
C TRP A 49 -14.36 25.72 28.55
N HIS A 50 -13.14 25.19 28.41
CA HIS A 50 -11.96 25.98 28.07
C HIS A 50 -11.91 26.40 26.60
N CYS A 51 -12.50 25.64 25.68
CA CYS A 51 -12.64 26.01 24.26
C CYS A 51 -13.78 27.01 24.03
N PHE A 52 -14.93 26.86 24.68
CA PHE A 52 -16.16 27.60 24.31
C PHE A 52 -16.59 28.71 25.27
N PHE A 53 -16.23 28.63 26.56
CA PHE A 53 -16.81 29.50 27.59
C PHE A 53 -15.79 30.35 28.36
N ARG A 54 -14.51 29.94 28.42
CA ARG A 54 -13.46 30.73 29.08
C ARG A 54 -12.90 31.78 28.12
N PRO A 55 -12.97 33.09 28.44
CA PRO A 55 -12.44 34.13 27.56
C PRO A 55 -10.91 34.05 27.45
N LEU A 56 -10.40 33.85 26.23
CA LEU A 56 -8.97 33.89 25.88
C LEU A 56 -8.49 35.35 25.72
N GLY A 57 -8.64 36.15 26.77
CA GLY A 57 -8.30 37.59 26.76
C GLY A 57 -6.81 37.87 26.93
N ALA A 58 -5.98 37.56 25.93
CA ALA A 58 -4.56 37.92 25.92
C ALA A 58 -4.12 38.51 24.56
N LYS A 59 -3.21 39.49 24.57
CA LYS A 59 -2.71 40.17 23.36
C LYS A 59 -1.65 39.36 22.60
N ASP A 60 -0.98 38.41 23.26
CA ASP A 60 0.13 37.62 22.72
C ASP A 60 -0.22 36.12 22.59
N GLN A 61 0.36 35.42 21.61
CA GLN A 61 0.12 33.99 21.33
C GLN A 61 0.62 33.10 22.48
N ARG A 62 1.80 33.41 23.05
CA ARG A 62 2.40 32.64 24.15
C ARG A 62 1.54 32.65 25.41
N GLU A 63 1.16 33.82 25.90
CA GLU A 63 0.31 33.95 27.10
C GLU A 63 -1.05 33.28 26.94
N ARG A 64 -1.58 33.23 25.71
CA ARG A 64 -2.83 32.55 25.40
C ARG A 64 -2.69 31.03 25.51
N LEU A 65 -1.62 30.47 24.95
CA LEU A 65 -1.33 29.04 25.03
C LEU A 65 -1.07 28.62 26.48
N ASP A 66 -0.28 29.40 27.22
CA ASP A 66 -0.01 29.13 28.64
C ASP A 66 -1.31 29.13 29.45
N LYS A 67 -2.16 30.16 29.32
CA LYS A 67 -3.47 30.21 30.02
C LYS A 67 -4.44 29.11 29.59
N PHE A 68 -4.40 28.68 28.33
CA PHE A 68 -5.25 27.61 27.80
C PHE A 68 -4.84 26.24 28.35
N TYR A 69 -3.55 25.97 28.47
CA TYR A 69 -3.01 24.67 28.89
C TYR A 69 -2.76 24.53 30.40
N GLU A 70 -2.55 25.61 31.14
CA GLU A 70 -2.32 25.58 32.60
C GLU A 70 -3.41 24.82 33.38
N GLY A 71 -4.68 24.93 32.95
CA GLY A 71 -5.82 24.20 33.55
C GLY A 71 -6.05 22.77 33.05
N GLN A 72 -5.32 22.33 32.02
CA GLN A 72 -5.56 21.06 31.32
C GLN A 72 -4.31 20.17 31.21
N ALA A 73 -3.14 20.65 31.62
CA ALA A 73 -1.85 20.01 31.38
C ALA A 73 -1.78 18.55 31.91
N GLU A 74 -2.38 18.27 33.07
CA GLU A 74 -2.41 16.91 33.66
C GLU A 74 -3.35 15.92 32.94
N VAL A 75 -4.36 16.42 32.24
CA VAL A 75 -5.38 15.60 31.56
C VAL A 75 -5.16 15.56 30.03
N TYR A 76 -4.21 16.38 29.54
CA TYR A 76 -3.91 16.64 28.14
C TYR A 76 -3.70 15.38 27.29
N ASP A 77 -2.92 14.42 27.80
CA ASP A 77 -2.63 13.19 27.05
C ASP A 77 -3.84 12.25 26.98
N ARG A 78 -4.66 12.20 28.04
CA ARG A 78 -5.80 11.27 28.14
C ARG A 78 -6.96 11.68 27.23
N THR A 79 -7.19 12.98 27.05
CA THR A 79 -8.24 13.50 26.14
C THR A 79 -7.84 13.47 24.68
N ARG A 80 -6.55 13.70 24.36
CA ARG A 80 -6.08 13.82 22.97
C ARG A 80 -5.82 12.48 22.26
N ASN A 81 -5.60 11.37 22.96
CA ASN A 81 -5.42 10.04 22.31
C ASN A 81 -6.61 9.62 21.42
N GLY A 82 -7.84 10.04 21.76
CA GLY A 82 -9.02 9.81 20.91
C GLY A 82 -9.06 10.69 19.66
N LEU A 83 -8.51 11.91 19.74
CA LEU A 83 -8.55 12.95 18.70
C LEU A 83 -7.37 12.85 17.71
N LEU A 84 -6.19 12.47 18.19
CA LEU A 84 -4.93 12.51 17.43
C LEU A 84 -4.62 11.16 16.77
N ARG A 85 -5.60 10.65 16.01
CA ARG A 85 -5.49 9.41 15.24
C ARG A 85 -4.51 9.64 14.09
N GLY A 86 -3.25 9.24 14.23
CA GLY A 86 -2.23 9.35 13.18
C GLY A 86 -0.80 9.52 13.69
N ARG A 87 -0.64 10.03 14.93
CA ARG A 87 0.66 10.23 15.56
C ARG A 87 1.50 8.95 15.62
N GLU A 88 0.96 7.88 16.18
CA GLU A 88 1.70 6.61 16.31
C GLU A 88 2.05 6.02 14.95
N THR A 89 1.15 6.13 13.97
CA THR A 89 1.41 5.69 12.60
C THR A 89 2.54 6.50 11.95
N MET A 90 2.54 7.83 12.11
CA MET A 90 3.61 8.70 11.63
C MET A 90 4.95 8.33 12.26
N LEU A 91 4.99 8.09 13.58
CA LEU A 91 6.22 7.71 14.27
C LEU A 91 6.71 6.31 13.83
N SER A 92 5.80 5.35 13.67
CA SER A 92 6.12 4.00 13.15
C SER A 92 6.72 4.06 11.75
N LEU A 93 6.11 4.86 10.86
CA LEU A 93 6.63 5.11 9.51
C LEU A 93 7.99 5.80 9.56
N SER A 94 8.15 6.80 10.42
CA SER A 94 9.41 7.53 10.55
C SER A 94 10.51 6.58 11.01
N ALA A 95 10.28 5.80 12.08
CA ALA A 95 11.23 4.85 12.61
C ALA A 95 11.67 3.81 11.56
N SER A 96 10.73 3.29 10.77
CA SER A 96 11.07 2.31 9.73
C SER A 96 11.90 2.91 8.60
N HIS A 97 11.62 4.14 8.17
CA HIS A 97 12.41 4.81 7.13
C HIS A 97 13.78 5.27 7.64
N LEU A 98 13.84 5.75 8.89
CA LEU A 98 15.11 6.18 9.51
C LEU A 98 16.10 5.03 9.65
N ARG A 99 15.63 3.82 10.02
CA ARG A 99 16.48 2.62 10.07
C ARG A 99 17.11 2.30 8.72
N GLU A 100 16.38 2.50 7.63
CA GLU A 100 16.88 2.26 6.29
C GLU A 100 17.79 3.37 5.78
N LEU A 101 17.48 4.63 6.09
CA LEU A 101 18.28 5.79 5.69
C LEU A 101 19.62 5.85 6.41
N HIS A 102 19.64 5.55 7.71
CA HIS A 102 20.85 5.60 8.54
C HIS A 102 21.54 4.24 8.65
N ALA A 103 21.13 3.23 7.86
CA ALA A 103 21.75 1.91 7.87
C ALA A 103 23.23 2.01 7.46
N GLY A 104 24.13 1.92 8.43
CA GLY A 104 25.58 2.03 8.19
C GLY A 104 26.13 3.46 8.14
N SER A 105 25.29 4.47 8.41
CA SER A 105 25.75 5.85 8.56
C SER A 105 26.59 6.02 9.83
N LYS A 106 27.55 6.93 9.77
CA LYS A 106 28.33 7.43 10.92
C LYS A 106 28.10 8.91 11.17
N GLU A 107 27.16 9.52 10.45
CA GLU A 107 26.85 10.94 10.60
C GLU A 107 26.13 11.19 11.93
N ARG A 108 26.24 12.43 12.40
CA ARG A 108 25.59 12.87 13.63
C ARG A 108 24.08 12.89 13.41
N PHE A 109 23.35 12.16 14.23
CA PHE A 109 21.91 11.99 14.07
C PHE A 109 21.12 12.80 15.11
N VAL A 110 20.72 14.01 14.70
CA VAL A 110 19.94 14.95 15.53
C VAL A 110 18.45 14.91 15.17
N TRP A 111 17.59 14.77 16.18
CA TRP A 111 16.13 14.88 16.05
C TRP A 111 15.61 16.17 16.68
N VAL A 112 14.80 16.92 15.94
CA VAL A 112 14.06 18.09 16.43
C VAL A 112 12.54 17.84 16.39
N ASP A 113 11.88 17.82 17.55
CA ASP A 113 10.42 17.69 17.69
C ASP A 113 9.79 19.08 17.91
N ILE A 114 9.10 19.60 16.90
CA ILE A 114 8.56 20.96 16.87
C ILE A 114 7.09 20.96 17.27
N GLY A 115 6.77 21.73 18.31
CA GLY A 115 5.48 21.67 18.99
C GLY A 115 5.31 20.36 19.77
N GLY A 116 6.38 19.90 20.42
CA GLY A 116 6.44 18.60 21.08
C GLY A 116 5.62 18.51 22.37
N GLY A 117 5.14 19.63 22.91
CA GLY A 117 4.27 19.71 24.08
C GLY A 117 4.82 18.94 25.29
N THR A 118 4.06 17.93 25.74
CA THR A 118 4.39 17.09 26.90
C THR A 118 5.51 16.06 26.65
N GLY A 119 6.11 16.05 25.46
CA GLY A 119 7.17 15.10 25.09
C GLY A 119 6.67 13.70 24.73
N HIS A 120 5.38 13.56 24.42
CA HIS A 120 4.76 12.28 24.11
C HIS A 120 5.32 11.61 22.85
N ASN A 121 5.71 12.37 21.82
CA ASN A 121 6.29 11.78 20.60
C ASN A 121 7.60 11.06 20.89
N ILE A 122 8.46 11.65 21.72
CA ILE A 122 9.74 11.07 22.12
C ILE A 122 9.52 9.80 22.94
N GLU A 123 8.57 9.83 23.87
CA GLU A 123 8.19 8.64 24.63
C GLU A 123 7.65 7.52 23.73
N ALA A 124 6.76 7.84 22.80
CA ALA A 124 6.21 6.87 21.86
C ALA A 124 7.30 6.33 20.91
N MET A 125 8.22 7.17 20.44
CA MET A 125 9.35 6.77 19.61
C MET A 125 10.27 5.80 20.32
N SER A 126 10.47 5.94 21.65
CA SER A 126 11.32 5.02 22.44
C SER A 126 10.89 3.54 22.35
N ARG A 127 9.60 3.28 22.06
CA ARG A 127 9.05 1.93 21.87
C ARG A 127 9.34 1.36 20.48
N LEU A 128 9.67 2.22 19.52
CA LEU A 128 9.91 1.87 18.12
C LEU A 128 11.41 1.85 17.80
N MET A 129 12.17 2.76 18.39
CA MET A 129 13.61 2.90 18.20
C MET A 129 14.26 3.35 19.52
N PRO A 130 15.41 2.78 19.92
CA PRO A 130 16.11 3.22 21.12
C PRO A 130 16.44 4.71 21.03
N ILE A 131 16.13 5.46 22.08
CA ILE A 131 16.44 6.91 22.15
C ILE A 131 17.94 7.17 22.07
N SER A 132 18.78 6.22 22.48
CA SER A 132 20.22 6.25 22.31
C SER A 132 20.70 6.17 20.85
N SER A 133 19.81 5.89 19.90
CA SER A 133 20.15 5.92 18.46
C SER A 133 20.32 7.35 17.96
N PHE A 134 19.80 8.34 18.68
CA PHE A 134 19.96 9.76 18.37
C PHE A 134 21.07 10.34 19.24
N ASP A 135 22.03 11.04 18.63
CA ASP A 135 23.09 11.74 19.36
C ASP A 135 22.51 12.83 20.25
N ARG A 136 21.51 13.56 19.71
CA ARG A 136 20.77 14.60 20.41
C ARG A 136 19.32 14.66 19.97
N ILE A 137 18.45 14.97 20.91
CA ILE A 137 17.03 15.24 20.66
C ILE A 137 16.67 16.61 21.24
N TYR A 138 16.06 17.46 20.44
CA TYR A 138 15.58 18.77 20.85
C TYR A 138 14.05 18.80 20.80
N LEU A 139 13.41 19.05 21.93
CA LEU A 139 11.98 19.33 22.00
C LEU A 139 11.79 20.85 22.05
N ILE A 140 11.08 21.39 21.06
CA ILE A 140 10.78 22.82 20.96
C ILE A 140 9.28 23.03 21.14
N ASP A 141 8.90 23.89 22.08
CA ASP A 141 7.52 24.36 22.26
C ASP A 141 7.50 25.80 22.79
N LEU A 142 6.40 26.51 22.57
CA LEU A 142 6.21 27.86 23.07
C LEU A 142 5.59 27.87 24.50
N CYS A 143 5.02 26.75 24.94
CA CYS A 143 4.24 26.64 26.17
C CYS A 143 5.04 26.00 27.33
N GLU A 144 5.50 26.82 28.28
CA GLU A 144 6.35 26.37 29.39
C GLU A 144 5.67 25.34 30.33
N PRO A 145 4.37 25.44 30.66
CA PRO A 145 3.68 24.41 31.44
C PRO A 145 3.74 23.00 30.83
N LEU A 146 3.67 22.88 29.50
CA LEU A 146 3.80 21.58 28.82
C LEU A 146 5.25 21.07 28.87
N LEU A 147 6.22 21.97 28.70
CA LEU A 147 7.64 21.66 28.80
C LEU A 147 8.04 21.19 30.19
N ALA A 148 7.43 21.73 31.25
CA ALA A 148 7.65 21.27 32.62
C ALA A 148 7.24 19.79 32.80
N ILE A 149 6.15 19.37 32.15
CA ILE A 149 5.73 17.96 32.11
C ILE A 149 6.73 17.12 31.32
N ALA A 150 7.18 17.60 30.16
CA ALA A 150 8.16 16.91 29.33
C ALA A 150 9.47 16.66 30.10
N ARG A 151 10.00 17.68 30.80
CA ARG A 151 11.22 17.53 31.62
C ARG A 151 11.05 16.49 32.73
N LYS A 152 9.91 16.51 33.44
CA LYS A 152 9.60 15.50 34.47
C LYS A 152 9.54 14.09 33.87
N ARG A 153 8.92 13.95 32.70
CA ARG A 153 8.82 12.69 31.97
C ARG A 153 10.18 12.14 31.58
N PHE A 154 11.03 12.97 30.96
CA PHE A 154 12.36 12.54 30.52
C PHE A 154 13.29 12.24 31.69
N ALA A 155 13.21 13.01 32.79
CA ALA A 155 13.93 12.73 34.02
C ALA A 155 13.51 11.38 34.63
N ALA A 156 12.22 11.05 34.63
CA ALA A 156 11.72 9.75 35.09
C ALA A 156 12.21 8.57 34.23
N CYS A 157 12.44 8.79 32.93
CA CYS A 157 13.01 7.80 32.02
C CYS A 157 14.55 7.75 32.05
N GLY A 158 15.23 8.69 32.72
CA GLY A 158 16.69 8.75 32.81
C GLY A 158 17.41 9.13 31.51
N TRP A 159 16.73 9.78 30.56
CA TRP A 159 17.32 10.16 29.27
C TRP A 159 18.15 11.44 29.38
N THR A 160 19.40 11.40 28.92
CA THR A 160 20.38 12.50 29.04
C THR A 160 20.69 13.20 27.71
N ASN A 161 20.32 12.61 26.58
CA ASN A 161 20.55 13.14 25.24
C ASN A 161 19.42 14.08 24.76
N ILE A 162 18.44 14.39 25.62
CA ILE A 162 17.27 15.23 25.28
C ILE A 162 17.43 16.62 25.89
N THR A 163 17.19 17.66 25.10
CA THR A 163 17.16 19.06 25.54
C THR A 163 15.80 19.68 25.25
N VAL A 164 15.22 20.33 26.25
CA VAL A 164 13.87 20.94 26.16
C VAL A 164 14.01 22.46 26.07
N LEU A 165 13.54 23.04 24.97
CA LEU A 165 13.72 24.45 24.61
C LEU A 165 12.36 25.16 24.53
N CYS A 166 12.21 26.22 25.33
CA CYS A 166 11.08 27.13 25.27
C CYS A 166 11.38 28.23 24.25
N GLN A 167 11.03 28.00 22.98
CA GLN A 167 11.38 28.87 21.86
C GLN A 167 10.23 28.93 20.85
N ASP A 168 10.19 30.00 20.05
CA ASP A 168 9.31 30.07 18.88
C ASP A 168 9.80 29.08 17.80
N ALA A 169 8.88 28.26 17.29
CA ALA A 169 9.17 27.28 16.26
C ALA A 169 9.71 27.91 14.96
N SER A 170 9.31 29.13 14.63
CA SER A 170 9.75 29.83 13.43
C SER A 170 11.08 30.55 13.59
N GLU A 171 11.69 30.54 14.78
CA GLU A 171 12.95 31.22 15.09
C GLU A 171 13.95 30.35 15.88
N PHE A 172 13.70 29.05 15.97
CA PHE A 172 14.48 28.18 16.85
C PHE A 172 15.98 28.17 16.54
N ALA A 173 16.77 28.04 17.60
CA ALA A 173 18.21 27.89 17.58
C ALA A 173 18.65 26.75 18.50
N LEU A 174 19.43 25.82 17.97
CA LEU A 174 19.98 24.72 18.73
C LEU A 174 21.25 25.19 19.47
N PRO A 175 21.40 24.89 20.79
CA PRO A 175 22.57 25.33 21.58
C PRO A 175 23.91 24.93 20.94
N GLU A 176 23.95 23.78 20.27
CA GLU A 176 25.15 23.26 19.63
C GLU A 176 25.65 24.13 18.46
N TRP A 177 24.78 24.89 17.80
CA TRP A 177 25.20 25.79 16.72
C TRP A 177 26.07 26.93 17.25
N THR A 178 25.77 27.41 18.46
CA THR A 178 26.53 28.47 19.12
C THR A 178 27.67 27.93 19.98
N GLU A 179 27.42 26.87 20.76
CA GLU A 179 28.37 26.34 21.74
C GLU A 179 29.48 25.50 21.10
N LEU A 180 29.13 24.71 20.08
CA LEU A 180 30.06 23.83 19.37
C LEU A 180 30.48 24.39 18.00
N GLY A 181 29.95 25.55 17.60
CA GLY A 181 30.24 26.17 16.30
C GLY A 181 29.77 25.34 15.09
N ILE A 182 28.78 24.46 15.27
CA ILE A 182 28.25 23.62 14.20
C ILE A 182 27.48 24.49 13.21
N ASN A 183 27.76 24.33 11.91
CA ASN A 183 27.00 24.99 10.87
C ASN A 183 25.54 24.49 10.88
N PRO A 184 24.53 25.37 11.04
CA PRO A 184 23.13 24.96 11.04
C PRO A 184 22.70 24.22 9.77
N LYS A 185 23.28 24.57 8.62
CA LYS A 185 22.88 24.03 7.33
C LYS A 185 23.15 22.53 7.26
N GLY A 186 22.11 21.73 7.05
CA GLY A 186 22.21 20.27 6.98
C GLY A 186 22.58 19.56 8.28
N SER A 187 22.52 20.23 9.43
CA SER A 187 22.92 19.67 10.74
C SER A 187 21.89 18.74 11.39
N VAL A 188 20.66 18.67 10.87
CA VAL A 188 19.55 17.94 11.47
C VAL A 188 19.16 16.74 10.60
N GLY A 189 19.09 15.54 11.18
CA GLY A 189 18.72 14.32 10.46
C GLY A 189 17.21 14.01 10.50
N PHE A 190 16.49 14.46 11.53
CA PHE A 190 15.07 14.17 11.66
C PHE A 190 14.30 15.34 12.26
N VAL A 191 13.15 15.69 11.66
CA VAL A 191 12.23 16.71 12.17
C VAL A 191 10.81 16.15 12.24
N THR A 192 10.11 16.40 13.34
CA THR A 192 8.69 16.03 13.51
C THR A 192 7.81 17.23 13.79
N LEU A 193 6.64 17.24 13.15
CA LEU A 193 5.54 18.18 13.39
C LEU A 193 4.27 17.37 13.65
N SER A 194 3.90 17.19 14.93
CA SER A 194 2.70 16.42 15.30
C SER A 194 1.58 17.34 15.78
N TYR A 195 0.62 17.59 14.89
CA TYR A 195 -0.54 18.47 15.10
C TYR A 195 -0.13 19.88 15.54
N SER A 196 1.02 20.35 15.06
CA SER A 196 1.62 21.64 15.42
C SER A 196 1.65 22.62 14.24
N LEU A 197 1.81 22.16 13.00
CA LEU A 197 1.93 23.02 11.82
C LEU A 197 0.66 23.88 11.60
N SER A 198 -0.51 23.32 11.86
CA SER A 198 -1.81 24.02 11.80
C SER A 198 -1.96 25.12 12.85
N MET A 199 -1.18 25.08 13.92
CA MET A 199 -1.17 26.08 15.00
C MET A 199 -0.13 27.19 14.79
N ILE A 200 0.79 27.04 13.82
CA ILE A 200 1.88 27.99 13.59
C ILE A 200 1.45 29.01 12.51
N PRO A 201 1.39 30.32 12.83
CA PRO A 201 1.02 31.35 11.84
C PRO A 201 2.10 31.56 10.78
N SER A 202 3.37 31.64 11.19
CA SER A 202 4.55 31.89 10.35
C SER A 202 5.10 30.60 9.70
N PHE A 203 4.22 29.72 9.22
CA PHE A 203 4.58 28.40 8.71
C PHE A 203 5.51 28.41 7.48
N TYR A 204 5.50 29.48 6.68
CA TYR A 204 6.44 29.64 5.56
C TYR A 204 7.89 29.70 6.09
N THR A 205 8.15 30.60 7.04
CA THR A 205 9.47 30.76 7.67
C THR A 205 9.92 29.49 8.38
N LEU A 206 9.00 28.81 9.07
CA LEU A 206 9.28 27.52 9.71
C LEU A 206 9.74 26.48 8.69
N LEU A 207 8.97 26.25 7.63
CA LEU A 207 9.27 25.22 6.64
C LEU A 207 10.55 25.55 5.87
N ASP A 208 10.81 26.83 5.59
CA ASP A 208 12.08 27.28 4.98
C ASP A 208 13.28 27.08 5.90
N ARG A 209 13.12 27.32 7.21
CA ARG A 209 14.18 27.02 8.18
C ARG A 209 14.42 25.51 8.29
N ILE A 210 13.37 24.70 8.31
CA ILE A 210 13.49 23.23 8.32
C ILE A 210 14.27 22.76 7.09
N ASP A 211 13.91 23.21 5.90
CA ASP A 211 14.62 22.90 4.64
C ASP A 211 16.11 23.28 4.70
N HIS A 212 16.43 24.43 5.33
CA HIS A 212 17.80 24.87 5.51
C HIS A 212 18.63 23.96 6.44
N VAL A 213 18.05 23.49 7.55
CA VAL A 213 18.79 22.72 8.57
C VAL A 213 18.79 21.21 8.34
N LEU A 214 17.87 20.71 7.52
CA LEU A 214 17.71 19.28 7.26
C LEU A 214 18.85 18.74 6.37
N SER A 215 19.46 17.62 6.77
CA SER A 215 20.53 16.96 6.02
C SER A 215 20.04 16.58 4.61
N PRO A 216 20.72 17.00 3.52
CA PRO A 216 20.33 16.63 2.16
C PRO A 216 20.25 15.11 1.94
N ASP A 217 21.16 14.35 2.54
CA ASP A 217 21.37 12.94 2.22
C ASP A 217 20.69 11.97 3.19
N GLU A 218 20.45 12.37 4.44
CA GLU A 218 19.85 11.51 5.47
C GLU A 218 18.60 12.14 6.12
N GLY A 219 18.31 13.39 5.79
CA GLY A 219 17.23 14.16 6.38
C GLY A 219 15.84 13.61 6.09
N LEU A 220 15.03 13.48 7.15
CA LEU A 220 13.62 13.13 7.09
C LEU A 220 12.77 14.17 7.83
N LEU A 221 11.69 14.61 7.20
CA LEU A 221 10.64 15.42 7.80
C LEU A 221 9.34 14.63 7.86
N SER A 222 8.76 14.53 9.06
CA SER A 222 7.49 13.84 9.29
C SER A 222 6.44 14.78 9.87
N VAL A 223 5.29 14.83 9.21
CA VAL A 223 4.18 15.71 9.57
C VAL A 223 2.90 14.90 9.72
N VAL A 224 2.20 15.10 10.83
CA VAL A 224 0.81 14.66 10.99
C VAL A 224 -0.01 15.86 11.41
N ASP A 225 -1.07 16.18 10.68
CA ASP A 225 -1.91 17.32 11.05
C ASP A 225 -3.33 17.22 10.50
N PHE A 226 -4.21 18.09 10.99
CA PHE A 226 -5.51 18.34 10.41
C PHE A 226 -5.39 19.21 9.16
N TYR A 227 -6.31 19.01 8.23
CA TYR A 227 -6.28 19.77 6.98
C TYR A 227 -7.67 19.91 6.38
N THR A 228 -7.82 20.88 5.50
CA THR A 228 -8.89 20.85 4.52
C THR A 228 -8.30 20.98 3.13
N ALA A 229 -8.98 20.45 2.11
CA ALA A 229 -8.52 20.49 0.73
C ALA A 229 -9.66 20.85 -0.23
N GLY A 230 -9.27 21.36 -1.39
CA GLY A 230 -10.14 21.71 -2.52
C GLY A 230 -10.85 20.52 -3.15
N LYS A 231 -11.66 20.78 -4.19
CA LYS A 231 -12.44 19.76 -4.92
C LYS A 231 -11.61 19.06 -6.00
N GLN A 232 -10.55 19.69 -6.49
CA GLN A 232 -9.71 19.16 -7.56
C GLN A 232 -8.27 19.09 -7.08
N LEU A 233 -7.61 17.98 -7.42
CA LEU A 233 -6.19 17.76 -7.15
C LEU A 233 -5.35 18.19 -8.36
N SER A 234 -4.22 18.85 -8.08
CA SER A 234 -3.21 19.14 -9.10
C SER A 234 -2.55 17.86 -9.62
N LEU A 235 -1.88 17.93 -10.78
CA LEU A 235 -1.13 16.79 -11.31
C LEU A 235 -0.02 16.34 -10.36
N HIS A 236 0.64 17.29 -9.69
CA HIS A 236 1.66 16.99 -8.68
C HIS A 236 1.06 16.26 -7.48
N GLU A 237 -0.09 16.71 -6.97
CA GLU A 237 -0.80 16.05 -5.86
C GLU A 237 -1.21 14.61 -6.22
N LYS A 238 -1.55 14.34 -7.48
CA LYS A 238 -1.79 12.98 -7.98
C LYS A 238 -0.50 12.15 -7.98
N ALA A 239 0.62 12.72 -8.42
CA ALA A 239 1.92 12.04 -8.51
C ALA A 239 2.52 11.62 -7.15
N ILE A 240 2.12 12.26 -6.05
CA ILE A 240 2.62 11.97 -4.70
C ILE A 240 1.66 11.11 -3.85
N GLY A 241 0.55 10.67 -4.43
CA GLY A 241 -0.47 9.87 -3.74
C GLY A 241 -1.52 10.72 -3.02
N GLY A 242 -2.22 11.57 -3.77
CA GLY A 242 -3.33 12.42 -3.30
C GLY A 242 -4.67 11.69 -3.06
N THR A 243 -4.69 10.36 -3.09
CA THR A 243 -5.93 9.57 -2.94
C THR A 243 -6.63 9.89 -1.63
N GLY A 244 -7.92 10.21 -1.68
CA GLY A 244 -8.71 10.57 -0.49
C GLY A 244 -8.35 11.93 0.13
N LYS A 245 -7.51 12.76 -0.50
CA LYS A 245 -7.19 14.11 -0.03
C LYS A 245 -8.44 15.01 -0.06
N GLU A 246 -9.32 14.85 -1.04
CA GLU A 246 -10.52 15.68 -1.22
C GLU A 246 -11.44 15.70 0.02
N CYS A 247 -11.96 16.89 0.33
CA CYS A 247 -12.97 17.09 1.37
C CYS A 247 -14.29 17.56 0.73
N GLY A 248 -15.40 16.97 1.17
CA GLY A 248 -16.74 17.43 0.79
C GLY A 248 -16.99 18.86 1.27
N TRP A 249 -17.87 19.59 0.56
CA TRP A 249 -18.12 21.02 0.81
C TRP A 249 -18.50 21.31 2.27
N LEU A 250 -19.48 20.57 2.83
CA LEU A 250 -19.89 20.73 4.23
C LEU A 250 -18.73 20.49 5.20
N SER A 251 -17.96 19.42 4.98
CA SER A 251 -16.83 19.08 5.85
C SER A 251 -15.72 20.12 5.81
N ARG A 252 -15.43 20.69 4.64
CA ARG A 252 -14.42 21.73 4.47
C ARG A 252 -14.76 22.97 5.29
N TRP A 253 -15.95 23.52 5.09
CA TRP A 253 -16.36 24.75 5.77
C TRP A 253 -16.59 24.55 7.25
N PHE A 254 -17.27 23.46 7.63
CA PHE A 254 -17.53 23.15 9.03
C PHE A 254 -16.24 23.08 9.84
N TRP A 255 -15.24 22.30 9.39
CA TRP A 255 -13.99 22.14 10.15
C TRP A 255 -13.11 23.38 10.10
N GLN A 256 -13.06 24.12 8.98
CA GLN A 256 -12.34 25.39 8.95
C GLN A 256 -12.87 26.35 10.00
N ILE A 257 -14.19 26.55 10.05
CA ILE A 257 -14.84 27.45 11.02
C ILE A 257 -14.67 26.93 12.45
N TRP A 258 -14.87 25.63 12.67
CA TRP A 258 -14.80 25.02 13.99
C TRP A 258 -13.45 25.24 14.66
N PHE A 259 -12.36 24.98 13.94
CA PHE A 259 -11.01 25.08 14.48
C PHE A 259 -10.48 26.52 14.49
N ASP A 260 -11.07 27.42 13.70
CA ASP A 260 -10.74 28.85 13.76
C ASP A 260 -11.09 29.45 15.14
N PHE A 261 -12.13 28.93 15.82
CA PHE A 261 -12.44 29.28 17.22
C PHE A 261 -11.30 28.96 18.19
N ASP A 262 -10.52 27.90 17.92
CA ASP A 262 -9.35 27.51 18.70
C ASP A 262 -8.04 28.10 18.15
N HIS A 263 -8.11 29.03 17.18
CA HIS A 263 -6.98 29.58 16.43
C HIS A 263 -6.11 28.54 15.71
N VAL A 264 -6.69 27.40 15.35
CA VAL A 264 -6.04 26.36 14.56
C VAL A 264 -6.48 26.50 13.10
N SER A 265 -5.53 26.73 12.20
CA SER A 265 -5.85 27.04 10.81
C SER A 265 -5.66 25.82 9.90
N LEU A 266 -6.78 25.21 9.49
CA LEU A 266 -6.82 24.08 8.55
C LEU A 266 -6.72 24.50 7.07
N SER A 267 -6.25 25.71 6.80
CA SER A 267 -6.07 26.20 5.42
C SER A 267 -5.26 25.20 4.59
N PRO A 268 -5.67 24.89 3.34
CA PRO A 268 -4.92 24.02 2.45
C PRO A 268 -3.47 24.48 2.22
N ALA A 269 -3.20 25.78 2.37
CA ALA A 269 -1.92 26.42 2.07
C ALA A 269 -0.73 25.79 2.82
N ARG A 270 -0.91 25.37 4.08
CA ARG A 270 0.16 24.75 4.88
C ARG A 270 0.67 23.47 4.26
N ARG A 271 -0.26 22.58 3.90
CA ARG A 271 0.07 21.31 3.26
C ARG A 271 0.57 21.51 1.84
N GLN A 272 -0.02 22.43 1.09
CA GLN A 272 0.44 22.76 -0.26
C GLN A 272 1.87 23.29 -0.26
N TYR A 273 2.21 24.16 0.70
CA TYR A 273 3.57 24.66 0.83
C TYR A 273 4.54 23.59 1.30
N LEU A 274 4.13 22.69 2.21
CA LEU A 274 4.92 21.52 2.61
C LEU A 274 5.23 20.61 1.41
N GLU A 275 4.20 20.21 0.66
CA GLU A 275 4.34 19.35 -0.53
C GLU A 275 5.06 20.07 -1.68
N TYR A 276 5.04 21.40 -1.70
CA TYR A 276 5.87 22.19 -2.59
C TYR A 276 7.33 22.17 -2.10
N ARG A 277 7.64 22.59 -0.87
CA ARG A 277 9.03 22.78 -0.43
C ARG A 277 9.86 21.51 -0.37
N PHE A 278 9.23 20.36 -0.14
CA PHE A 278 9.95 19.11 0.10
C PHE A 278 9.56 18.01 -0.89
N GLY A 279 10.48 17.06 -1.11
CA GLY A 279 10.20 15.83 -1.82
C GLY A 279 9.35 14.88 -0.99
N THR A 280 8.16 14.50 -1.46
CA THR A 280 7.26 13.61 -0.72
C THR A 280 7.70 12.15 -0.87
N ILE A 281 7.87 11.41 0.22
CA ILE A 281 8.08 9.94 0.19
C ILE A 281 6.73 9.23 0.37
N LYS A 282 5.99 9.58 1.41
CA LYS A 282 4.72 8.96 1.79
C LYS A 282 3.68 10.03 2.07
N SER A 283 2.47 9.76 1.62
CA SER A 283 1.29 10.53 1.95
C SER A 283 0.18 9.56 2.34
N TYR A 284 -0.58 9.87 3.38
CA TYR A 284 -1.79 9.14 3.76
C TYR A 284 -2.86 10.13 4.24
N ASN A 285 -4.08 9.92 3.80
CA ASN A 285 -5.24 10.77 4.13
C ASN A 285 -6.24 9.97 4.95
N GLY A 286 -6.39 10.31 6.22
CA GLY A 286 -7.29 9.65 7.16
C GLY A 286 -8.51 10.49 7.54
N ARG A 287 -9.47 9.84 8.20
CA ARG A 287 -10.68 10.48 8.74
C ARG A 287 -10.91 10.00 10.18
N ASN A 288 -10.83 10.91 11.14
CA ASN A 288 -11.11 10.59 12.54
C ASN A 288 -12.62 10.50 12.80
N ARG A 289 -13.04 9.44 13.49
CA ARG A 289 -14.43 9.09 13.80
C ARG A 289 -14.85 9.44 15.24
N CYS A 290 -13.98 10.07 16.04
CA CYS A 290 -14.15 10.18 17.50
C CYS A 290 -15.27 11.12 17.99
N ILE A 291 -15.58 12.22 17.30
CA ILE A 291 -16.39 13.31 17.89
C ILE A 291 -17.89 13.22 17.51
N LEU A 292 -18.23 12.84 16.27
CA LEU A 292 -19.62 12.70 15.80
C LEU A 292 -19.68 11.64 14.69
N PRO A 293 -20.11 10.40 14.95
CA PRO A 293 -20.01 9.30 13.98
C PRO A 293 -20.85 9.48 12.71
N PHE A 294 -21.84 10.39 12.68
CA PHE A 294 -22.88 10.44 11.65
C PHE A 294 -22.93 11.70 10.76
N VAL A 295 -22.24 12.81 11.08
CA VAL A 295 -22.42 14.08 10.31
C VAL A 295 -21.14 14.60 9.65
N VAL A 296 -20.01 14.73 10.36
CA VAL A 296 -18.73 15.18 9.76
C VAL A 296 -17.55 14.48 10.45
N ARG A 297 -16.63 13.89 9.68
CA ARG A 297 -15.40 13.24 10.20
C ARG A 297 -14.23 14.20 10.08
N ILE A 298 -13.33 14.28 11.08
CA ILE A 298 -12.20 15.20 11.03
C ILE A 298 -11.13 14.68 10.06
N PRO A 299 -10.82 15.41 8.97
CA PRO A 299 -9.73 15.08 8.07
C PRO A 299 -8.36 15.29 8.73
N TYR A 300 -7.51 14.28 8.67
CA TYR A 300 -6.09 14.39 9.02
C TYR A 300 -5.22 13.75 7.95
N TYR A 301 -3.96 14.12 7.90
CA TYR A 301 -2.99 13.52 7.00
C TYR A 301 -1.73 13.11 7.75
N ILE A 302 -1.03 12.12 7.20
CA ILE A 302 0.34 11.77 7.57
C ILE A 302 1.17 11.97 6.31
N TRP A 303 2.28 12.68 6.45
CA TRP A 303 3.18 12.99 5.35
C TRP A 303 4.62 12.79 5.81
N LEU A 304 5.42 12.11 5.01
CA LEU A 304 6.85 11.96 5.17
C LEU A 304 7.52 12.52 3.92
N GLY A 305 8.61 13.27 4.09
CA GLY A 305 9.39 13.77 2.97
C GLY A 305 10.83 14.09 3.33
N ARG A 306 11.56 14.54 2.31
CA ARG A 306 13.01 14.80 2.35
C ARG A 306 13.33 16.14 1.69
N PRO A 307 14.53 16.70 1.91
CA PRO A 307 14.98 17.85 1.14
C PRO A 307 14.91 17.59 -0.36
N ARG A 308 14.55 18.63 -1.13
CA ARG A 308 14.59 18.56 -2.60
C ARG A 308 16.00 18.34 -3.16
N SER A 309 17.02 18.70 -2.38
CA SER A 309 18.43 18.60 -2.77
C SER A 309 19.04 17.20 -2.63
N CYS A 310 18.28 16.21 -2.15
CA CYS A 310 18.78 14.84 -2.01
C CYS A 310 19.11 14.21 -3.38
N ASP A 311 20.04 13.26 -3.42
CA ASP A 311 20.34 12.52 -4.65
C ASP A 311 19.15 11.64 -5.08
N VAL A 312 18.64 11.90 -6.28
CA VAL A 312 17.55 11.15 -6.91
C VAL A 312 18.00 10.43 -8.20
N SER A 313 19.30 10.41 -8.48
CA SER A 313 19.87 9.93 -9.77
C SER A 313 19.50 8.48 -10.06
N ARG A 314 19.54 7.60 -9.04
CA ARG A 314 19.16 6.18 -9.18
C ARG A 314 17.70 6.01 -9.58
N MET A 315 16.81 6.83 -9.03
CA MET A 315 15.36 6.80 -9.31
C MET A 315 15.08 7.39 -10.70
N CYS A 316 15.73 8.50 -11.07
CA CYS A 316 15.66 9.05 -12.43
C CYS A 316 16.11 8.02 -13.46
N HIS A 317 17.26 7.37 -13.27
CA HIS A 317 17.74 6.30 -14.15
C HIS A 317 16.75 5.13 -14.23
N ALA A 318 16.13 4.75 -13.11
CA ALA A 318 15.12 3.70 -13.11
C ALA A 318 13.87 4.05 -13.91
N PHE A 319 13.44 5.31 -13.82
CA PHE A 319 12.27 5.80 -14.51
C PHE A 319 12.55 5.96 -16.01
N GLU A 320 13.58 6.73 -16.36
CA GLU A 320 13.85 7.16 -17.73
C GLU A 320 14.46 6.03 -18.56
N VAL A 321 15.50 5.36 -18.04
CA VAL A 321 16.29 4.37 -18.79
C VAL A 321 15.71 2.97 -18.60
N GLU A 322 15.64 2.49 -17.35
CA GLU A 322 15.22 1.10 -17.08
C GLU A 322 13.72 0.88 -17.29
N GLY A 323 12.91 1.93 -17.15
CA GLY A 323 11.47 1.92 -17.39
C GLY A 323 11.08 2.19 -18.84
N GLY A 324 12.02 2.66 -19.69
CA GLY A 324 11.72 3.06 -21.06
C GLY A 324 10.87 4.32 -21.15
N ASN A 325 11.10 5.33 -20.29
CA ASN A 325 10.33 6.58 -20.32
C ASN A 325 11.10 7.75 -20.97
N MET A 326 12.14 7.47 -21.77
CA MET A 326 12.91 8.49 -22.50
C MET A 326 12.19 9.05 -23.74
N ILE A 327 11.21 8.32 -24.29
CA ILE A 327 10.44 8.74 -25.46
C ILE A 327 9.16 9.42 -24.96
N GLY A 328 8.90 10.66 -25.37
CA GLY A 328 7.88 11.60 -24.83
C GLY A 328 6.40 11.21 -24.93
N ASN A 329 6.07 9.92 -24.85
CA ASN A 329 4.73 9.36 -24.98
C ASN A 329 4.23 8.63 -23.72
N CYS A 330 4.99 8.64 -22.61
CA CYS A 330 4.66 7.87 -21.42
C CYS A 330 4.16 8.74 -20.25
N SER A 331 3.16 8.24 -19.54
CA SER A 331 2.60 8.87 -18.33
C SER A 331 3.22 8.26 -17.07
N PRO A 332 3.60 9.08 -16.07
CA PRO A 332 3.56 10.54 -16.08
C PRO A 332 4.71 11.10 -16.92
N LEU A 333 4.39 12.02 -17.84
CA LEU A 333 5.44 12.82 -18.49
C LEU A 333 6.35 13.38 -17.40
N SER A 334 7.66 13.21 -17.54
CA SER A 334 8.61 13.93 -16.69
C SER A 334 8.20 15.40 -16.72
N LEU A 335 7.98 16.02 -15.55
CA LEU A 335 7.61 17.44 -15.50
C LEU A 335 8.67 18.31 -16.20
N LYS A 336 9.91 17.80 -16.35
CA LYS A 336 11.00 18.37 -17.16
C LYS A 336 10.78 18.24 -18.67
N ALA A 337 10.15 17.14 -19.15
CA ALA A 337 10.00 16.87 -20.58
C ALA A 337 8.98 17.76 -21.29
N ARG A 338 8.19 18.57 -20.55
CA ARG A 338 7.31 19.58 -21.16
C ARG A 338 8.07 20.80 -21.71
N GLU A 339 9.39 20.91 -21.52
CA GLU A 339 10.18 22.08 -21.94
C GLU A 339 11.05 21.90 -23.19
N GLU A 340 11.20 20.70 -23.76
CA GLU A 340 12.04 20.54 -24.97
C GLU A 340 11.35 20.91 -26.29
N THR A 341 10.04 21.14 -26.28
CA THR A 341 9.32 21.75 -27.41
C THR A 341 8.80 23.11 -27.04
N CYS A 342 9.56 24.12 -27.45
CA CYS A 342 9.29 25.56 -27.45
C CYS A 342 9.61 26.32 -26.14
N LEU A 343 10.68 27.11 -26.23
CA LEU A 343 11.13 28.21 -25.33
C LEU A 343 12.29 27.88 -24.40
N SER A 344 13.44 27.50 -24.97
CA SER A 344 14.73 28.04 -24.52
C SER A 344 14.80 29.55 -24.80
N LYS A 345 13.92 30.32 -24.17
CA LYS A 345 14.15 31.74 -23.95
C LYS A 345 14.37 31.89 -22.47
N ASP A 346 15.60 32.27 -22.14
CA ASP A 346 16.03 32.79 -20.84
C ASP A 346 14.84 33.35 -20.06
N VAL A 347 14.37 32.61 -19.07
CA VAL A 347 13.49 33.18 -18.06
C VAL A 347 14.34 34.26 -17.38
N PRO A 348 13.97 35.55 -17.46
CA PRO A 348 14.71 36.59 -16.78
C PRO A 348 14.82 36.22 -15.31
N GLU A 349 15.96 36.53 -14.69
CA GLU A 349 16.15 36.39 -13.25
C GLU A 349 14.92 36.99 -12.55
N LEU A 350 14.27 36.21 -11.69
CA LEU A 350 13.09 36.64 -10.94
C LEU A 350 13.52 37.85 -10.10
N ASP A 351 13.28 39.06 -10.60
CA ASP A 351 13.59 40.32 -9.94
C ASP A 351 12.55 40.54 -8.82
N LEU A 352 12.59 39.64 -7.84
CA LEU A 352 12.11 39.86 -6.49
C LEU A 352 12.98 41.00 -5.99
N GLY A 353 12.51 42.23 -6.19
CA GLY A 353 13.29 43.45 -6.09
C GLY A 353 14.25 43.51 -4.91
N SER A 354 15.33 44.27 -5.08
CA SER A 354 16.50 44.30 -4.19
C SER A 354 16.14 44.04 -2.71
N PRO A 355 16.70 42.99 -2.07
CA PRO A 355 16.41 42.71 -0.68
C PRO A 355 16.69 43.95 0.17
N ALA A 356 15.79 44.26 1.10
CA ALA A 356 15.94 45.43 1.99
C ALA A 356 17.27 45.43 2.79
N ILE A 357 18.01 44.31 2.77
CA ILE A 357 19.34 44.13 3.33
C ILE A 357 20.28 43.61 2.22
N LYS A 358 21.35 44.35 1.92
CA LYS A 358 22.40 43.94 0.97
C LYS A 358 23.14 42.71 1.51
N ARG A 359 23.03 41.57 0.81
CA ARG A 359 23.86 40.39 1.05
C ARG A 359 25.07 40.42 0.11
N PRO A 360 26.26 39.93 0.53
CA PRO A 360 27.42 39.84 -0.34
C PRO A 360 27.16 38.83 -1.46
N SER A 361 27.54 39.23 -2.67
CA SER A 361 27.28 38.56 -3.95
C SER A 361 27.94 37.18 -4.05
N GLY A 362 27.16 36.15 -4.35
CA GLY A 362 27.69 34.82 -4.68
C GLY A 362 26.82 34.13 -5.72
N GLY A 363 27.38 33.95 -6.92
CA GLY A 363 26.93 33.05 -8.00
C GLY A 363 25.56 33.32 -8.61
N ALA A 364 25.40 33.06 -9.92
CA ALA A 364 24.08 32.97 -10.53
C ALA A 364 23.30 31.83 -9.84
N VAL A 365 22.29 32.18 -9.06
CA VAL A 365 21.41 31.19 -8.41
C VAL A 365 20.38 30.78 -9.44
N VAL A 366 20.52 29.58 -9.99
CA VAL A 366 19.44 28.98 -10.80
C VAL A 366 18.29 28.65 -9.84
N ILE A 367 17.25 29.48 -9.83
CA ILE A 367 16.03 29.22 -9.08
C ILE A 367 15.15 28.32 -9.94
N ASP A 368 15.14 27.02 -9.63
CA ASP A 368 14.19 26.09 -10.23
C ASP A 368 12.79 26.30 -9.61
N VAL A 369 11.89 26.94 -10.37
CA VAL A 369 10.51 27.27 -9.95
C VAL A 369 9.54 26.10 -10.23
N THR A 370 10.04 24.87 -10.37
CA THR A 370 9.19 23.71 -10.64
C THR A 370 8.69 23.01 -9.38
N TYR A 371 7.58 22.26 -9.54
CA TYR A 371 7.11 21.33 -8.51
C TYR A 371 8.14 20.22 -8.29
N PRO A 372 8.23 19.64 -7.09
CA PRO A 372 9.08 18.48 -6.88
C PRO A 372 8.68 17.33 -7.81
N LEU A 373 9.63 16.45 -8.06
CA LEU A 373 9.38 15.17 -8.70
C LEU A 373 8.37 14.31 -7.90
N SER A 374 7.86 13.26 -8.54
CA SER A 374 6.88 12.37 -7.91
C SER A 374 7.43 11.64 -6.69
N SER A 375 6.53 11.04 -5.89
CA SER A 375 6.96 10.33 -4.66
C SER A 375 7.91 9.16 -4.90
N PHE A 376 7.89 8.59 -6.10
CA PHE A 376 8.84 7.57 -6.54
C PHE A 376 10.29 8.07 -6.50
N HIS A 377 10.54 9.32 -6.91
CA HIS A 377 11.90 9.85 -7.04
C HIS A 377 12.59 10.07 -5.69
N TYR A 378 11.79 10.29 -4.64
CA TYR A 378 12.28 10.47 -3.28
C TYR A 378 12.22 9.19 -2.44
N ALA A 379 11.84 8.05 -3.04
CA ALA A 379 11.88 6.75 -2.37
C ALA A 379 13.33 6.38 -2.00
N ILE A 380 13.51 5.62 -0.92
CA ILE A 380 14.82 5.50 -0.26
C ILE A 380 15.69 4.31 -0.71
N ARG A 381 15.11 3.29 -1.37
CA ARG A 381 15.81 2.02 -1.66
C ARG A 381 15.51 1.47 -3.04
N LYS A 382 14.35 0.83 -3.21
CA LYS A 382 14.07 -0.05 -4.34
C LYS A 382 13.13 0.62 -5.36
N PRO A 383 13.54 0.82 -6.63
CA PRO A 383 12.75 1.49 -7.66
C PRO A 383 11.83 0.53 -8.42
N TRP A 384 11.01 -0.27 -7.72
CA TRP A 384 10.18 -1.28 -8.39
C TRP A 384 8.97 -0.69 -9.09
N ARG A 385 8.20 0.15 -8.39
CA ARG A 385 6.91 0.68 -8.84
C ARG A 385 7.09 2.01 -9.55
N LEU A 386 7.04 2.00 -10.88
CA LEU A 386 7.12 3.23 -11.65
C LEU A 386 5.92 4.14 -11.34
N PRO A 387 6.11 5.47 -11.34
CA PRO A 387 5.03 6.40 -11.07
C PRO A 387 3.98 6.32 -12.18
N TYR A 388 2.72 6.57 -11.84
CA TYR A 388 1.59 6.60 -12.77
C TYR A 388 0.58 7.66 -12.33
N TYR A 389 -0.25 8.14 -13.26
CA TYR A 389 -1.40 8.97 -12.94
C TYR A 389 -2.67 8.12 -12.86
N ASP A 390 -3.53 8.44 -11.90
CA ASP A 390 -4.86 7.83 -11.84
C ASP A 390 -5.70 8.24 -13.06
N HIS A 391 -5.94 7.27 -13.95
CA HIS A 391 -6.85 7.39 -15.08
C HIS A 391 -8.27 6.94 -14.67
N PRO A 392 -9.36 7.46 -15.29
CA PRO A 392 -10.72 6.99 -15.01
C PRO A 392 -10.89 5.47 -15.03
N VAL A 393 -10.22 4.78 -15.96
CA VAL A 393 -10.24 3.31 -16.06
C VAL A 393 -9.74 2.62 -14.77
N HIS A 394 -8.79 3.23 -14.05
CA HIS A 394 -8.31 2.67 -12.78
C HIS A 394 -9.40 2.64 -11.71
N LYS A 395 -10.38 3.56 -11.78
CA LYS A 395 -11.50 3.64 -10.83
C LYS A 395 -12.56 2.57 -11.07
N GLU A 396 -12.54 1.92 -12.24
CA GLU A 396 -13.41 0.79 -12.54
C GLU A 396 -12.98 -0.46 -11.75
N PHE A 397 -11.68 -0.57 -11.44
CA PHE A 397 -11.13 -1.62 -10.60
C PHE A 397 -11.24 -1.25 -9.11
N ARG A 398 -12.11 -1.94 -8.38
CA ARG A 398 -12.23 -1.77 -6.92
C ARG A 398 -11.15 -2.53 -6.14
N THR A 399 -10.56 -3.55 -6.76
CA THR A 399 -9.59 -4.47 -6.17
C THR A 399 -8.88 -5.27 -7.27
N PHE A 400 -7.93 -6.12 -6.91
CA PHE A 400 -7.27 -7.05 -7.84
C PHE A 400 -8.28 -8.08 -8.38
N ILE A 401 -8.12 -8.46 -9.64
CA ILE A 401 -8.97 -9.47 -10.29
C ILE A 401 -8.61 -10.84 -9.73
N TYR A 402 -7.32 -11.16 -9.74
CA TYR A 402 -6.78 -12.43 -9.29
C TYR A 402 -5.75 -12.21 -8.18
N SER A 403 -5.86 -12.97 -7.09
CA SER A 403 -4.89 -13.02 -5.98
C SER A 403 -3.73 -13.99 -6.23
N PHE A 404 -3.82 -14.78 -7.31
CA PHE A 404 -2.81 -15.73 -7.79
C PHE A 404 -2.92 -15.91 -9.31
N THR A 405 -1.92 -16.51 -9.96
CA THR A 405 -1.89 -16.72 -11.42
C THR A 405 -2.37 -18.12 -11.85
N TRP A 406 -3.11 -18.21 -12.97
CA TRP A 406 -3.66 -19.45 -13.56
C TRP A 406 -2.81 -20.01 -14.71
N GLU A 407 -1.50 -19.78 -14.67
CA GLU A 407 -0.55 -20.33 -15.64
C GLU A 407 0.57 -21.03 -14.90
N ASP A 408 1.05 -22.15 -15.44
CA ASP A 408 2.12 -22.93 -14.83
C ASP A 408 3.50 -22.40 -15.24
N PRO A 409 4.22 -21.68 -14.35
CA PRO A 409 5.52 -21.14 -14.69
C PRO A 409 6.58 -22.25 -14.83
N MET A 410 6.35 -23.45 -14.29
CA MET A 410 7.28 -24.59 -14.48
C MET A 410 7.28 -25.07 -15.93
N GLU A 411 6.12 -25.05 -16.59
CA GLU A 411 6.04 -25.35 -18.02
C GLU A 411 6.70 -24.23 -18.83
N ASP A 412 6.48 -22.97 -18.46
CA ASP A 412 7.12 -21.82 -19.12
C ASP A 412 8.66 -21.95 -19.11
N MET A 413 9.24 -22.32 -17.96
CA MET A 413 10.69 -22.48 -17.82
C MET A 413 11.31 -23.55 -18.73
N ARG A 414 10.53 -24.53 -19.22
CA ARG A 414 11.03 -25.54 -20.18
C ARG A 414 11.28 -24.95 -21.56
N HIS A 415 10.57 -23.88 -21.92
CA HIS A 415 10.61 -23.29 -23.25
C HIS A 415 11.25 -21.91 -23.27
N LEU A 416 11.20 -21.17 -22.16
CA LEU A 416 11.72 -19.80 -22.08
C LEU A 416 13.25 -19.73 -22.23
N GLN A 417 14.01 -20.76 -21.81
CA GLN A 417 15.48 -20.75 -21.89
C GLN A 417 16.07 -19.44 -21.32
N LEU A 418 15.70 -19.11 -20.07
CA LEU A 418 16.09 -17.86 -19.42
C LEU A 418 17.52 -17.92 -18.86
N SER A 419 18.16 -16.75 -18.86
CA SER A 419 19.49 -16.46 -18.34
C SER A 419 19.50 -15.10 -17.62
N SER A 420 20.63 -14.76 -16.99
CA SER A 420 20.82 -13.47 -16.33
C SER A 420 20.88 -12.29 -17.30
N GLU A 421 21.08 -12.52 -18.60
CA GLU A 421 21.13 -11.47 -19.62
C GLU A 421 19.73 -11.13 -20.16
N ASP A 422 18.74 -11.96 -19.87
CA ASP A 422 17.40 -11.80 -20.43
C ASP A 422 16.66 -10.59 -19.84
N SER A 423 15.97 -9.88 -20.73
CA SER A 423 15.07 -8.78 -20.39
C SER A 423 13.68 -9.16 -20.89
N MET A 424 12.73 -9.25 -19.96
CA MET A 424 11.41 -9.81 -20.26
C MET A 424 10.26 -8.85 -19.98
N LEU A 425 9.20 -8.96 -20.78
CA LEU A 425 7.90 -8.35 -20.51
C LEU A 425 6.90 -9.43 -20.13
N VAL A 426 6.21 -9.23 -19.01
CA VAL A 426 5.20 -10.15 -18.48
C VAL A 426 3.99 -9.35 -18.00
N ILE A 427 2.79 -9.88 -18.18
CA ILE A 427 1.61 -9.33 -17.51
C ILE A 427 1.75 -9.58 -16.01
N THR A 428 1.45 -8.55 -15.20
CA THR A 428 1.69 -8.59 -13.75
C THR A 428 0.86 -9.67 -13.09
N SER A 429 -0.45 -9.73 -13.36
CA SER A 429 -1.37 -10.64 -12.67
C SER A 429 -1.17 -10.50 -11.15
N ALA A 430 -0.97 -11.60 -10.41
CA ALA A 430 -0.61 -11.54 -8.99
C ALA A 430 0.90 -11.48 -8.72
N GLY A 431 1.74 -11.47 -9.77
CA GLY A 431 3.19 -11.46 -9.68
C GLY A 431 3.84 -12.83 -9.48
N ASP A 432 3.06 -13.91 -9.44
CA ASP A 432 3.55 -15.26 -9.10
C ASP A 432 4.56 -15.79 -10.12
N ASN A 433 4.24 -15.69 -11.41
CA ASN A 433 5.11 -16.16 -12.49
C ASN A 433 6.39 -15.32 -12.58
N ALA A 434 6.27 -13.99 -12.45
CA ALA A 434 7.42 -13.09 -12.45
C ALA A 434 8.41 -13.40 -11.30
N LEU A 435 7.91 -13.67 -10.10
CA LEU A 435 8.72 -14.12 -8.97
C LEU A 435 9.33 -15.50 -9.20
N HIS A 436 8.59 -16.41 -9.85
CA HIS A 436 9.13 -17.72 -10.23
C HIS A 436 10.34 -17.58 -11.17
N TYR A 437 10.24 -16.76 -12.21
CA TYR A 437 11.35 -16.49 -13.13
C TYR A 437 12.55 -15.88 -12.42
N ALA A 438 12.32 -14.95 -11.48
CA ALA A 438 13.37 -14.36 -10.66
C ALA A 438 14.10 -15.39 -9.77
N VAL A 439 13.38 -16.35 -9.18
CA VAL A 439 13.97 -17.45 -8.39
C VAL A 439 14.90 -18.30 -9.25
N HIS A 440 14.45 -18.68 -10.44
CA HIS A 440 15.12 -19.72 -11.24
C HIS A 440 16.20 -19.18 -12.18
N ALA A 441 16.01 -18.00 -12.76
CA ALA A 441 16.89 -17.48 -13.82
C ALA A 441 17.58 -16.16 -13.50
N LYS A 442 17.08 -15.40 -12.51
CA LYS A 442 17.60 -14.06 -12.15
C LYS A 442 17.80 -13.16 -13.39
N PRO A 443 16.77 -12.98 -14.22
CA PRO A 443 16.90 -12.18 -15.44
C PRO A 443 17.31 -10.74 -15.12
N ARG A 444 17.98 -10.09 -16.06
CA ARG A 444 18.46 -8.70 -15.94
C ARG A 444 17.33 -7.74 -15.61
N ARG A 445 16.17 -7.95 -16.25
CA ARG A 445 15.02 -7.04 -16.17
C ARG A 445 13.71 -7.80 -16.37
N ILE A 446 12.73 -7.51 -15.54
CA ILE A 446 11.35 -8.00 -15.65
C ILE A 446 10.41 -6.78 -15.66
N HIS A 447 9.83 -6.48 -16.81
CA HIS A 447 8.76 -5.49 -16.97
C HIS A 447 7.43 -6.17 -16.67
N CYS A 448 6.87 -5.91 -15.48
CA CYS A 448 5.54 -6.36 -15.10
C CYS A 448 4.51 -5.29 -15.49
N VAL A 449 3.58 -5.61 -16.39
CA VAL A 449 2.63 -4.65 -16.96
C VAL A 449 1.20 -5.00 -16.55
N ASP A 450 0.42 -4.03 -16.08
CA ASP A 450 -1.01 -4.21 -15.80
C ASP A 450 -1.73 -2.87 -15.82
N MET A 451 -2.98 -2.85 -16.31
CA MET A 451 -3.83 -1.65 -16.22
C MET A 451 -4.50 -1.50 -14.86
N ASN A 452 -4.65 -2.60 -14.10
CA ASN A 452 -5.24 -2.56 -12.77
C ASN A 452 -4.14 -2.24 -11.74
N PRO A 453 -4.17 -1.05 -11.10
CA PRO A 453 -3.16 -0.69 -10.11
C PRO A 453 -3.11 -1.65 -8.92
N CYS A 454 -4.22 -2.32 -8.58
CA CYS A 454 -4.28 -3.26 -7.45
C CYS A 454 -3.40 -4.50 -7.67
N GLN A 455 -3.20 -4.92 -8.92
CA GLN A 455 -2.28 -6.03 -9.25
C GLN A 455 -0.83 -5.62 -8.99
N GLY A 456 -0.47 -4.40 -9.41
CA GLY A 456 0.79 -3.78 -9.07
C GLY A 456 1.02 -3.63 -7.57
N HIS A 457 0.00 -3.18 -6.82
CA HIS A 457 0.08 -3.08 -5.36
C HIS A 457 0.33 -4.44 -4.68
N LEU A 458 -0.21 -5.53 -5.22
CA LEU A 458 0.00 -6.88 -4.72
C LEU A 458 1.41 -7.40 -4.97
N LEU A 459 1.91 -7.29 -6.20
CA LEU A 459 3.30 -7.67 -6.49
C LEU A 459 4.28 -6.81 -5.69
N GLU A 460 4.05 -5.50 -5.61
CA GLU A 460 4.90 -4.59 -4.81
C GLU A 460 4.90 -4.97 -3.32
N LEU A 461 3.76 -5.38 -2.75
CA LEU A 461 3.69 -5.88 -1.38
C LEU A 461 4.51 -7.17 -1.20
N LYS A 462 4.46 -8.10 -2.16
CA LYS A 462 5.28 -9.32 -2.11
C LYS A 462 6.77 -8.98 -2.15
N LEU A 463 7.19 -8.09 -3.05
CA LEU A 463 8.59 -7.63 -3.14
C LEU A 463 9.05 -6.94 -1.85
N ALA A 464 8.26 -6.01 -1.32
CA ALA A 464 8.58 -5.30 -0.07
C ALA A 464 8.62 -6.25 1.14
N ALA A 465 7.72 -7.24 1.19
CA ALA A 465 7.71 -8.25 2.24
C ALA A 465 8.90 -9.21 2.15
N LEU A 466 9.33 -9.61 0.94
CA LEU A 466 10.55 -10.41 0.74
C LEU A 466 11.77 -9.67 1.27
N GLN A 467 11.88 -8.36 0.99
CA GLN A 467 12.98 -7.53 1.46
C GLN A 467 12.95 -7.35 2.99
N ALA A 468 11.77 -7.07 3.58
CA ALA A 468 11.66 -6.61 4.96
C ALA A 468 11.40 -7.71 6.01
N LEU A 469 10.80 -8.84 5.63
CA LEU A 469 10.26 -9.81 6.59
C LEU A 469 11.07 -11.11 6.65
N PRO A 470 11.10 -11.79 7.81
CA PRO A 470 11.58 -13.17 7.90
C PRO A 470 10.61 -14.13 7.17
N TYR A 471 11.12 -15.32 6.84
CA TYR A 471 10.34 -16.35 6.12
C TYR A 471 8.99 -16.66 6.78
N ALA A 472 8.97 -16.79 8.11
CA ALA A 472 7.75 -17.14 8.85
C ALA A 472 6.62 -16.10 8.66
N ASP A 473 6.95 -14.81 8.74
CA ASP A 473 5.97 -13.73 8.56
C ASP A 473 5.54 -13.64 7.09
N PHE A 474 6.48 -13.84 6.15
CA PHE A 474 6.21 -13.87 4.72
C PHE A 474 5.26 -15.01 4.34
N PHE A 475 5.51 -16.22 4.84
CA PHE A 475 4.66 -17.39 4.61
C PHE A 475 3.29 -17.25 5.29
N ARG A 476 3.19 -16.60 6.46
CA ARG A 476 1.86 -16.30 7.03
C ARG A 476 1.04 -15.38 6.13
N LEU A 477 1.66 -14.32 5.59
CA LEU A 477 0.96 -13.40 4.70
C LEU A 477 0.50 -14.08 3.41
N PHE A 478 1.41 -14.72 2.69
CA PHE A 478 1.14 -15.20 1.33
C PHE A 478 1.01 -16.73 1.23
N GLY A 479 1.53 -17.51 2.18
CA GLY A 479 1.22 -18.93 2.28
C GLY A 479 -0.16 -19.16 2.89
N ASP A 480 -0.34 -18.73 4.15
CA ASP A 480 -1.59 -18.89 4.89
C ASP A 480 -2.70 -17.93 4.44
N GLY A 481 -2.35 -16.81 3.80
CA GLY A 481 -3.30 -15.77 3.40
C GLY A 481 -3.84 -14.97 4.59
N HIS A 482 -3.13 -14.98 5.74
CA HIS A 482 -3.59 -14.36 6.97
C HIS A 482 -2.42 -13.97 7.89
N HIS A 483 -2.44 -12.75 8.41
CA HIS A 483 -1.50 -12.30 9.43
C HIS A 483 -2.17 -11.27 10.37
N PRO A 484 -2.31 -11.57 11.68
CA PRO A 484 -2.99 -10.68 12.63
C PRO A 484 -2.27 -9.34 12.82
N ASP A 485 -0.93 -9.34 12.80
CA ASP A 485 -0.12 -8.13 12.98
C ASP A 485 0.24 -7.41 11.67
N PHE A 486 -0.47 -7.70 10.56
CA PHE A 486 -0.19 -7.05 9.26
C PHE A 486 -0.16 -5.51 9.33
N PRO A 487 -1.06 -4.79 10.02
CA PRO A 487 -1.01 -3.33 10.10
C PRO A 487 0.29 -2.82 10.76
N THR A 488 0.77 -3.53 11.77
CA THR A 488 2.02 -3.21 12.46
C THR A 488 3.21 -3.48 11.55
N LEU A 489 3.26 -4.65 10.89
CA LEU A 489 4.32 -4.98 9.94
C LEU A 489 4.36 -4.00 8.76
N LEU A 490 3.18 -3.62 8.25
CA LEU A 490 3.04 -2.68 7.14
C LEU A 490 3.74 -1.35 7.45
N THR A 491 3.52 -0.78 8.63
CA THR A 491 4.10 0.53 9.00
C THR A 491 5.54 0.44 9.52
N SER A 492 5.86 -0.60 10.28
CA SER A 492 7.13 -0.71 11.03
C SER A 492 8.27 -1.40 10.27
N LYS A 493 7.97 -2.16 9.21
CA LYS A 493 8.96 -2.92 8.42
C LYS A 493 8.79 -2.77 6.90
N ILE A 494 7.56 -2.86 6.39
CA ILE A 494 7.32 -2.99 4.94
C ILE A 494 7.29 -1.62 4.23
N ALA A 495 6.72 -0.59 4.87
CA ALA A 495 6.49 0.73 4.29
C ALA A 495 7.70 1.38 3.59
N PRO A 496 8.95 1.27 4.08
CA PRO A 496 10.13 1.85 3.44
C PRO A 496 10.36 1.40 1.98
N PHE A 497 9.90 0.19 1.64
CA PHE A 497 10.09 -0.42 0.32
C PHE A 497 8.84 -0.35 -0.58
N LEU A 498 7.73 0.16 -0.07
CA LEU A 498 6.51 0.37 -0.84
C LEU A 498 6.52 1.75 -1.53
N SER A 499 5.69 1.93 -2.54
CA SER A 499 5.29 3.24 -3.06
C SER A 499 4.31 3.93 -2.10
N SER A 500 4.14 5.25 -2.26
CA SER A 500 3.11 6.01 -1.52
C SER A 500 1.71 5.46 -1.80
N ALA A 501 1.42 5.14 -3.06
CA ALA A 501 0.12 4.62 -3.50
C ALA A 501 -0.19 3.23 -2.93
N ALA A 502 0.75 2.27 -3.02
CA ALA A 502 0.54 0.94 -2.47
C ALA A 502 0.41 0.95 -0.95
N PHE A 503 1.20 1.78 -0.25
CA PHE A 503 1.05 1.94 1.19
C PHE A 503 -0.37 2.40 1.58
N GLN A 504 -0.92 3.41 0.89
CA GLN A 504 -2.28 3.88 1.13
C GLN A 504 -3.32 2.79 0.88
N PHE A 505 -3.18 2.05 -0.22
CA PHE A 505 -4.06 0.93 -0.55
C PHE A 505 -4.07 -0.12 0.57
N TRP A 506 -2.90 -0.59 1.00
CA TRP A 506 -2.81 -1.63 2.04
C TRP A 506 -3.19 -1.14 3.43
N GLN A 507 -2.96 0.14 3.74
CA GLN A 507 -3.39 0.74 5.01
C GLN A 507 -4.93 0.79 5.10
N LEU A 508 -5.62 1.06 3.98
CA LEU A 508 -7.08 1.08 3.91
C LEU A 508 -7.69 -0.33 3.89
N ASN A 509 -6.96 -1.31 3.36
CA ASN A 509 -7.42 -2.68 3.15
C ASN A 509 -6.69 -3.70 4.05
N ALA A 510 -6.20 -3.27 5.22
CA ALA A 510 -5.45 -4.14 6.12
C ALA A 510 -6.30 -5.30 6.69
N ASP A 511 -7.63 -5.18 6.63
CA ASP A 511 -8.57 -6.26 6.96
C ASP A 511 -8.43 -7.48 6.04
N MET A 512 -7.84 -7.30 4.85
CA MET A 512 -7.66 -8.38 3.89
C MET A 512 -6.76 -9.51 4.40
N PHE A 513 -5.79 -9.18 5.27
CA PHE A 513 -4.90 -10.17 5.91
C PHE A 513 -5.24 -10.41 7.38
N THR A 514 -5.97 -9.52 8.06
CA THR A 514 -6.22 -9.65 9.51
C THR A 514 -7.55 -10.33 9.85
N SER A 515 -8.46 -10.45 8.89
CA SER A 515 -9.74 -11.12 9.13
C SER A 515 -9.53 -12.62 9.39
N LYS A 516 -10.14 -13.11 10.48
CA LYS A 516 -10.03 -14.52 10.90
C LYS A 516 -10.83 -15.47 10.02
N ASP A 517 -11.96 -15.02 9.48
CA ASP A 517 -12.94 -15.89 8.82
C ASP A 517 -12.71 -16.01 7.31
N VAL A 518 -12.00 -15.04 6.71
CA VAL A 518 -11.84 -14.94 5.26
C VAL A 518 -10.38 -14.65 4.92
N SER A 519 -9.71 -15.69 4.43
CA SER A 519 -8.36 -15.63 3.85
C SER A 519 -8.26 -14.58 2.74
N PHE A 520 -7.08 -13.99 2.59
CA PHE A 520 -6.69 -13.15 1.47
C PHE A 520 -7.06 -13.74 0.10
N TYR A 521 -6.82 -15.04 -0.12
CA TYR A 521 -7.13 -15.71 -1.40
C TYR A 521 -8.62 -15.81 -1.69
N MET A 522 -9.45 -15.67 -0.67
CA MET A 522 -10.90 -15.64 -0.79
C MET A 522 -11.42 -14.21 -0.98
N ARG A 523 -10.58 -13.23 -1.29
CA ARG A 523 -10.93 -11.82 -1.57
C ARG A 523 -10.65 -11.46 -3.04
N GLY A 524 -10.92 -10.22 -3.41
CA GLY A 524 -10.86 -9.81 -4.83
C GLY A 524 -12.08 -10.29 -5.62
N TYR A 525 -12.05 -10.09 -6.94
CA TYR A 525 -13.11 -10.56 -7.83
C TYR A 525 -13.18 -12.10 -7.85
N SER A 526 -12.04 -12.78 -8.05
CA SER A 526 -11.97 -14.25 -8.06
C SER A 526 -12.43 -14.88 -6.73
N GLY A 527 -12.14 -14.23 -5.61
CA GLY A 527 -12.57 -14.69 -4.28
C GLY A 527 -14.10 -14.79 -4.14
N VAL A 528 -14.87 -14.00 -4.87
CA VAL A 528 -16.34 -14.11 -4.90
C VAL A 528 -16.75 -15.47 -5.47
N ALA A 529 -16.16 -15.89 -6.59
CA ALA A 529 -16.42 -17.20 -7.18
C ALA A 529 -15.98 -18.35 -6.27
N LEU A 530 -14.82 -18.24 -5.61
CA LEU A 530 -14.34 -19.27 -4.69
C LEU A 530 -15.26 -19.46 -3.48
N ARG A 531 -15.77 -18.36 -2.91
CA ARG A 531 -16.76 -18.43 -1.82
C ARG A 531 -18.09 -19.03 -2.30
N ALA A 532 -18.54 -18.68 -3.51
CA ALA A 532 -19.74 -19.28 -4.11
C ALA A 532 -19.57 -20.79 -4.33
N ALA A 533 -18.42 -21.24 -4.81
CA ALA A 533 -18.08 -22.66 -4.97
C ALA A 533 -18.12 -23.41 -3.63
N ARG A 534 -17.58 -22.83 -2.54
CA ARG A 534 -17.69 -23.43 -1.19
C ARG A 534 -19.12 -23.54 -0.69
N VAL A 535 -19.97 -22.56 -0.99
CA VAL A 535 -21.41 -22.66 -0.67
C VAL A 535 -22.05 -23.79 -1.47
N LEU A 536 -21.75 -23.89 -2.76
CA LEU A 536 -22.24 -24.97 -3.62
C LEU A 536 -21.82 -26.35 -3.09
N PHE A 537 -20.55 -26.55 -2.72
CA PHE A 537 -20.08 -27.83 -2.17
C PHE A 537 -20.81 -28.23 -0.90
N ARG A 538 -21.16 -27.27 -0.03
CA ARG A 538 -21.99 -27.52 1.15
C ARG A 538 -23.43 -27.88 0.79
N LEU A 539 -24.03 -27.19 -0.17
CA LEU A 539 -25.41 -27.45 -0.62
C LEU A 539 -25.57 -28.82 -1.31
N VAL A 540 -24.57 -29.24 -2.09
CA VAL A 540 -24.56 -30.55 -2.77
C VAL A 540 -24.13 -31.67 -1.80
N GLY A 541 -23.62 -31.32 -0.62
CA GLY A 541 -23.19 -32.27 0.40
C GLY A 541 -21.91 -33.01 0.03
N VAL A 542 -20.95 -32.32 -0.59
CA VAL A 542 -19.61 -32.86 -0.96
C VAL A 542 -18.46 -32.12 -0.27
N ALA A 543 -18.76 -31.32 0.77
CA ALA A 543 -17.77 -30.49 1.43
C ALA A 543 -16.69 -31.31 2.14
N ASP A 544 -17.06 -32.45 2.74
CA ASP A 544 -16.12 -33.36 3.38
C ASP A 544 -15.25 -34.08 2.34
N GLU A 545 -15.80 -34.46 1.20
CA GLU A 545 -15.05 -35.04 0.08
C GLU A 545 -14.05 -34.03 -0.50
N VAL A 546 -14.39 -32.74 -0.57
CA VAL A 546 -13.44 -31.70 -0.97
C VAL A 546 -12.28 -31.62 0.02
N ARG A 547 -12.53 -31.72 1.33
CA ARG A 547 -11.48 -31.77 2.35
C ARG A 547 -10.59 -33.00 2.17
N LEU A 548 -11.19 -34.18 2.00
CA LEU A 548 -10.47 -35.43 1.74
C LEU A 548 -9.65 -35.35 0.45
N LEU A 549 -10.18 -34.73 -0.61
CA LEU A 549 -9.47 -34.53 -1.87
C LEU A 549 -8.18 -33.70 -1.68
N CYS A 550 -8.25 -32.69 -0.81
CA CYS A 550 -7.09 -31.84 -0.48
C CYS A 550 -6.05 -32.57 0.39
N GLU A 551 -6.47 -33.56 1.18
CA GLU A 551 -5.63 -34.30 2.13
C GLU A 551 -5.12 -35.65 1.59
N ALA A 552 -5.64 -36.12 0.45
CA ALA A 552 -5.31 -37.41 -0.14
C ALA A 552 -3.80 -37.62 -0.27
N GLU A 553 -3.30 -38.79 0.15
CA GLU A 553 -1.86 -39.10 0.18
C GLU A 553 -1.33 -39.72 -1.12
N THR A 554 -2.25 -40.22 -1.94
CA THR A 554 -1.95 -40.90 -3.20
C THR A 554 -2.87 -40.44 -4.33
N LEU A 555 -2.37 -40.48 -5.57
CA LEU A 555 -3.18 -40.21 -6.76
C LEU A 555 -4.36 -41.18 -6.91
N GLY A 556 -4.20 -42.44 -6.49
CA GLY A 556 -5.27 -43.43 -6.55
C GLY A 556 -6.44 -43.09 -5.63
N GLU A 557 -6.17 -42.59 -4.43
CA GLU A 557 -7.18 -42.07 -3.52
C GLU A 557 -7.84 -40.80 -4.06
N GLN A 558 -7.04 -39.83 -4.53
CA GLN A 558 -7.54 -38.60 -5.14
C GLN A 558 -8.53 -38.88 -6.28
N LYS A 559 -8.20 -39.84 -7.15
CA LYS A 559 -9.09 -40.30 -8.24
C LYS A 559 -10.41 -40.85 -7.71
N ARG A 560 -10.38 -41.71 -6.69
CA ARG A 560 -11.60 -42.28 -6.10
C ARG A 560 -12.50 -41.20 -5.50
N ILE A 561 -11.94 -40.19 -4.85
CA ILE A 561 -12.70 -39.07 -4.28
C ILE A 561 -13.26 -38.14 -5.38
N TRP A 562 -12.50 -37.91 -6.46
CA TRP A 562 -12.93 -37.09 -7.58
C TRP A 562 -14.11 -37.71 -8.34
N TRP A 563 -13.96 -38.94 -8.83
CA TRP A 563 -14.99 -39.66 -9.61
C TRP A 563 -16.14 -40.18 -8.74
N GLY A 564 -15.84 -40.49 -7.48
CA GLY A 564 -16.72 -41.23 -6.59
C GLY A 564 -16.49 -42.73 -6.68
N ASP A 565 -16.73 -43.41 -5.57
CA ASP A 565 -16.74 -44.88 -5.43
C ASP A 565 -17.90 -45.26 -4.48
N GLU A 566 -17.89 -46.47 -3.92
CA GLU A 566 -18.92 -46.89 -2.94
C GLU A 566 -18.96 -46.02 -1.67
N LYS A 567 -17.84 -45.34 -1.34
CA LYS A 567 -17.69 -44.54 -0.12
C LYS A 567 -17.81 -43.04 -0.36
N HIS A 568 -17.54 -42.57 -1.58
CA HIS A 568 -17.50 -41.14 -1.89
C HIS A 568 -18.54 -40.75 -2.93
N ARG A 569 -19.23 -39.62 -2.71
CA ARG A 569 -20.22 -39.10 -3.67
C ARG A 569 -19.61 -38.63 -4.99
N GLY A 570 -18.32 -38.31 -5.01
CA GLY A 570 -17.59 -37.80 -6.17
C GLY A 570 -17.68 -36.28 -6.29
N VAL A 571 -16.57 -35.57 -6.03
CA VAL A 571 -16.49 -34.09 -6.14
C VAL A 571 -16.87 -33.61 -7.55
N ARG A 572 -16.50 -34.40 -8.57
CA ARG A 572 -16.83 -34.12 -9.98
C ARG A 572 -18.33 -33.90 -10.20
N ARG A 573 -19.20 -34.64 -9.50
CA ARG A 573 -20.66 -34.52 -9.68
C ARG A 573 -21.20 -33.15 -9.31
N ALA A 574 -20.60 -32.49 -8.32
CA ALA A 574 -21.00 -31.15 -7.91
C ALA A 574 -20.62 -30.09 -8.95
N LEU A 575 -19.39 -30.18 -9.47
CA LEU A 575 -18.86 -29.22 -10.45
C LEU A 575 -19.50 -29.36 -11.85
N PHE A 576 -19.92 -30.58 -12.22
CA PHE A 576 -20.45 -30.89 -13.55
C PHE A 576 -21.97 -30.91 -13.60
N ASN A 577 -22.64 -30.46 -12.53
CA ASN A 577 -24.10 -30.41 -12.49
C ASN A 577 -24.64 -29.43 -13.56
N ARG A 578 -25.77 -29.78 -14.17
CA ARG A 578 -26.49 -28.99 -15.19
C ARG A 578 -26.69 -27.52 -14.79
N ILE A 579 -26.94 -27.25 -13.50
CA ILE A 579 -27.10 -25.88 -12.99
C ILE A 579 -25.77 -25.10 -13.09
N VAL A 580 -24.66 -25.71 -12.67
CA VAL A 580 -23.34 -25.09 -12.72
C VAL A 580 -22.92 -24.84 -14.16
N VAL A 581 -23.10 -25.83 -15.03
CA VAL A 581 -22.83 -25.70 -16.47
C VAL A 581 -23.69 -24.60 -17.10
N ALA A 582 -24.96 -24.47 -16.71
CA ALA A 582 -25.84 -23.39 -17.20
C ALA A 582 -25.40 -22.00 -16.70
N LEU A 583 -24.96 -21.87 -15.45
CA LEU A 583 -24.42 -20.62 -14.90
C LEU A 583 -23.16 -20.20 -15.65
N LEU A 584 -22.24 -21.13 -15.89
CA LEU A 584 -21.01 -20.89 -16.64
C LEU A 584 -21.23 -20.55 -18.12
N ARG A 585 -22.41 -20.87 -18.68
CA ARG A 585 -22.78 -20.39 -20.02
C ARG A 585 -23.15 -18.90 -20.04
N THR A 586 -23.50 -18.33 -18.88
CA THR A 586 -24.02 -16.95 -18.80
C THR A 586 -22.86 -15.94 -18.81
N PRO A 587 -22.87 -14.94 -19.72
CA PRO A 587 -21.74 -14.00 -19.84
C PRO A 587 -21.57 -13.15 -18.58
N MET A 588 -22.68 -12.73 -17.96
CA MET A 588 -22.67 -11.94 -16.72
C MET A 588 -21.97 -12.69 -15.57
N PHE A 589 -22.13 -14.00 -15.49
CA PHE A 589 -21.47 -14.81 -14.46
C PHE A 589 -19.97 -14.93 -14.73
N CYS A 590 -19.58 -15.23 -15.97
CA CYS A 590 -18.18 -15.36 -16.38
C CYS A 590 -17.37 -14.08 -16.11
N TRP A 591 -17.91 -12.92 -16.49
CA TRP A 591 -17.21 -11.65 -16.26
C TRP A 591 -17.12 -11.31 -14.77
N ASN A 592 -18.26 -11.25 -14.06
CA ASN A 592 -18.27 -10.74 -12.69
C ASN A 592 -17.68 -11.70 -11.66
N ALA A 593 -17.71 -13.01 -11.92
CA ALA A 593 -17.23 -14.02 -10.98
C ALA A 593 -15.84 -14.56 -11.36
N LEU A 594 -15.58 -14.76 -12.66
CA LEU A 594 -14.36 -15.44 -13.14
C LEU A 594 -13.38 -14.50 -13.86
N GLY A 595 -13.78 -13.26 -14.16
CA GLY A 595 -12.97 -12.31 -14.92
C GLY A 595 -12.81 -12.67 -16.40
N VAL A 596 -13.67 -13.56 -16.94
CA VAL A 596 -13.57 -14.07 -18.31
C VAL A 596 -14.37 -13.17 -19.27
N PRO A 597 -13.74 -12.54 -20.27
CA PRO A 597 -14.42 -11.69 -21.24
C PRO A 597 -15.33 -12.47 -22.21
N MET A 598 -16.22 -11.73 -22.89
CA MET A 598 -17.17 -12.32 -23.83
C MET A 598 -16.50 -12.98 -25.04
N ASN A 599 -15.41 -12.40 -25.56
CA ASN A 599 -14.69 -12.91 -26.73
C ASN A 599 -13.95 -14.21 -26.41
N GLN A 600 -13.23 -14.26 -25.30
CA GLN A 600 -12.57 -15.48 -24.82
C GLN A 600 -13.58 -16.62 -24.61
N ARG A 601 -14.74 -16.31 -24.01
CA ARG A 601 -15.81 -17.30 -23.85
C ARG A 601 -16.37 -17.78 -25.20
N GLN A 602 -16.49 -16.88 -26.17
CA GLN A 602 -16.97 -17.24 -27.51
C GLN A 602 -16.00 -18.21 -28.19
N MET A 603 -14.69 -17.96 -28.11
CA MET A 603 -13.64 -18.86 -28.60
C MET A 603 -13.74 -20.26 -27.97
N LEU A 604 -13.96 -20.33 -26.65
CA LEU A 604 -14.17 -21.60 -25.95
C LEU A 604 -15.41 -22.35 -26.46
N LEU A 605 -16.52 -21.65 -26.70
CA LEU A 605 -17.77 -22.24 -27.18
C LEU A 605 -17.71 -22.69 -28.65
N GLU A 606 -16.78 -22.14 -29.44
CA GLU A 606 -16.52 -22.56 -30.82
C GLU A 606 -15.74 -23.88 -30.88
N ASP A 607 -14.85 -24.11 -29.92
CA ASP A 607 -14.08 -25.35 -29.80
C ASP A 607 -14.88 -26.53 -29.22
N GLY A 608 -15.98 -26.26 -28.53
CA GLY A 608 -16.84 -27.29 -27.94
C GLY A 608 -17.85 -26.74 -26.93
N SER A 609 -18.45 -27.64 -26.15
CA SER A 609 -19.39 -27.25 -25.10
C SER A 609 -18.68 -26.86 -23.79
N MET A 610 -19.33 -26.02 -22.97
CA MET A 610 -18.84 -25.72 -21.60
C MET A 610 -18.63 -26.98 -20.75
N TYR A 611 -19.43 -28.03 -20.99
CA TYR A 611 -19.26 -29.31 -20.29
C TYR A 611 -17.95 -30.00 -20.69
N GLU A 612 -17.65 -30.04 -22.00
CA GLU A 612 -16.40 -30.59 -22.51
C GLU A 612 -15.22 -29.78 -22.05
N TYR A 613 -15.32 -28.45 -22.03
CA TYR A 613 -14.27 -27.59 -21.46
C TYR A 613 -13.99 -27.94 -20.00
N LEU A 614 -15.02 -28.08 -19.15
CA LEU A 614 -14.83 -28.46 -17.74
C LEU A 614 -14.21 -29.86 -17.60
N ARG A 615 -14.70 -30.82 -18.39
CA ARG A 615 -14.17 -32.20 -18.45
C ARG A 615 -12.69 -32.19 -18.80
N ASP A 616 -12.36 -31.56 -19.91
CA ASP A 616 -11.03 -31.58 -20.49
C ASP A 616 -10.04 -30.70 -19.70
N THR A 617 -10.54 -29.78 -18.86
CA THR A 617 -9.74 -28.96 -17.93
C THR A 617 -9.43 -29.73 -16.65
N LEU A 618 -10.47 -30.25 -15.97
CA LEU A 618 -10.36 -30.70 -14.58
C LEU A 618 -10.04 -32.20 -14.44
N ASP A 619 -10.62 -33.06 -15.29
CA ASP A 619 -10.43 -34.52 -15.18
C ASP A 619 -8.95 -34.95 -15.36
N PRO A 620 -8.16 -34.36 -16.29
CA PRO A 620 -6.73 -34.68 -16.40
C PRO A 620 -5.93 -34.31 -15.15
N ILE A 621 -6.21 -33.14 -14.56
CA ILE A 621 -5.51 -32.66 -13.35
C ILE A 621 -5.79 -33.60 -12.18
N ALA A 622 -7.06 -33.93 -11.93
CA ALA A 622 -7.43 -34.86 -10.88
C ALA A 622 -6.80 -36.26 -11.06
N SER A 623 -6.46 -36.64 -12.30
CA SER A 623 -5.85 -37.93 -12.62
C SER A 623 -4.34 -37.99 -12.55
N THR A 624 -3.67 -36.89 -12.88
CA THR A 624 -2.22 -36.89 -13.18
C THR A 624 -1.43 -36.07 -12.18
N GLN A 625 -2.05 -35.06 -11.57
CA GLN A 625 -1.38 -34.12 -10.69
C GLN A 625 -1.83 -34.32 -9.23
N HIS A 626 -0.87 -34.38 -8.31
CA HIS A 626 -1.15 -34.59 -6.89
C HIS A 626 -1.38 -33.26 -6.20
N LEU A 627 -2.62 -32.96 -5.79
CA LEU A 627 -2.98 -31.64 -5.25
C LEU A 627 -2.14 -31.28 -4.02
N LYS A 628 -2.04 -32.21 -3.06
CA LYS A 628 -1.29 -32.02 -1.81
C LYS A 628 0.23 -31.80 -1.98
N LYS A 629 0.83 -32.25 -3.09
CA LYS A 629 2.30 -32.33 -3.26
C LYS A 629 2.84 -31.57 -4.49
N GLY A 630 2.03 -30.76 -5.17
CA GLY A 630 2.53 -30.02 -6.33
C GLY A 630 1.50 -29.22 -7.11
N ALA A 631 0.25 -29.69 -7.25
CA ALA A 631 -0.80 -28.94 -7.95
C ALA A 631 -1.45 -27.88 -7.05
N TYR A 632 -0.63 -26.91 -6.64
CA TYR A 632 -1.00 -25.88 -5.68
C TYR A 632 -2.11 -24.95 -6.18
N PHE A 633 -2.26 -24.76 -7.49
CA PHE A 633 -3.26 -23.85 -8.06
C PHE A 633 -4.68 -24.21 -7.63
N TYR A 634 -5.08 -25.47 -7.83
CA TYR A 634 -6.40 -25.94 -7.42
C TYR A 634 -6.48 -26.13 -5.91
N LEU A 635 -5.41 -26.63 -5.27
CA LEU A 635 -5.38 -26.78 -3.82
C LEU A 635 -5.66 -25.44 -3.11
N LEU A 636 -5.05 -24.35 -3.58
CA LEU A 636 -5.27 -22.99 -3.11
C LEU A 636 -6.75 -22.59 -3.20
N THR A 637 -7.42 -22.88 -4.34
CA THR A 637 -8.83 -22.50 -4.50
C THR A 637 -9.77 -23.24 -3.55
N LEU A 638 -9.42 -24.48 -3.19
CA LEU A 638 -10.22 -25.28 -2.28
C LEU A 638 -9.95 -24.87 -0.82
N LEU A 639 -8.68 -24.83 -0.40
CA LEU A 639 -8.28 -24.52 0.97
C LEU A 639 -8.34 -23.02 1.31
N GLY A 640 -8.13 -22.16 0.32
CA GLY A 640 -7.95 -20.72 0.51
C GLY A 640 -6.58 -20.35 1.06
N ARG A 641 -5.60 -21.25 1.00
CA ARG A 641 -4.22 -21.05 1.41
C ARG A 641 -3.32 -22.05 0.70
N TYR A 642 -2.04 -21.77 0.63
CA TYR A 642 -1.02 -22.73 0.25
C TYR A 642 -0.62 -23.63 1.42
N THR A 643 0.05 -24.73 1.12
CA THR A 643 0.75 -25.55 2.11
C THR A 643 2.26 -25.52 1.83
N PRO A 644 3.12 -25.75 2.84
CA PRO A 644 4.56 -25.80 2.60
C PRO A 644 4.98 -26.85 1.56
N GLU A 645 4.21 -27.94 1.44
CA GLU A 645 4.43 -29.03 0.46
C GLU A 645 3.90 -28.72 -0.95
N SER A 646 2.96 -27.77 -1.08
CA SER A 646 2.30 -27.43 -2.34
C SER A 646 2.09 -25.92 -2.40
N CYS A 647 3.15 -25.23 -2.83
CA CYS A 647 3.18 -23.79 -3.03
C CYS A 647 4.11 -23.40 -4.18
N PRO A 648 3.92 -22.21 -4.78
CA PRO A 648 4.87 -21.62 -5.72
C PRO A 648 6.30 -21.55 -5.19
N ALA A 649 7.29 -21.63 -6.08
CA ALA A 649 8.72 -21.59 -5.72
C ALA A 649 9.09 -20.40 -4.83
N TYR A 650 8.54 -19.21 -5.08
CA TYR A 650 8.82 -18.00 -4.30
C TYR A 650 8.29 -18.05 -2.85
N LEU A 651 7.41 -19.00 -2.49
CA LEU A 651 6.92 -19.24 -1.13
C LEU A 651 7.67 -20.35 -0.40
N THR A 652 8.50 -21.12 -1.11
CA THR A 652 9.36 -22.12 -0.46
C THR A 652 10.49 -21.42 0.31
N ALA A 653 10.97 -22.03 1.39
CA ALA A 653 12.11 -21.48 2.13
C ALA A 653 13.32 -21.27 1.22
N ALA A 654 13.62 -22.22 0.34
CA ALA A 654 14.73 -22.11 -0.62
C ALA A 654 14.55 -20.97 -1.62
N GLY A 655 13.32 -20.75 -2.13
CA GLY A 655 13.03 -19.66 -3.05
C GLY A 655 13.11 -18.29 -2.37
N VAL A 656 12.58 -18.15 -1.14
CA VAL A 656 12.70 -16.91 -0.37
C VAL A 656 14.18 -16.59 -0.08
N GLU A 657 14.97 -17.58 0.36
CA GLU A 657 16.42 -17.39 0.56
C GLU A 657 17.14 -17.02 -0.75
N ALA A 658 16.73 -17.61 -1.88
CA ALA A 658 17.31 -17.28 -3.17
C ALA A 658 17.05 -15.82 -3.59
N LEU A 659 15.84 -15.32 -3.34
CA LEU A 659 15.42 -13.95 -3.65
C LEU A 659 16.01 -12.92 -2.68
N LYS A 660 16.23 -13.27 -1.42
CA LYS A 660 16.78 -12.37 -0.38
C LYS A 660 18.30 -12.25 -0.40
N ARG A 661 19.00 -13.18 -1.06
CA ARG A 661 20.47 -13.17 -1.16
C ARG A 661 20.99 -11.82 -1.69
N ASN A 662 22.17 -11.41 -1.21
CA ASN A 662 22.83 -10.16 -1.61
C ASN A 662 21.94 -8.91 -1.46
N ASP A 663 21.25 -8.78 -0.32
CA ASP A 663 20.32 -7.66 -0.06
C ASP A 663 19.21 -7.51 -1.13
N GLY A 664 18.69 -8.64 -1.58
CA GLY A 664 17.61 -8.68 -2.56
C GLY A 664 18.01 -8.24 -3.96
N GLU A 665 19.24 -8.52 -4.40
CA GLU A 665 19.75 -8.20 -5.75
C GLU A 665 18.82 -8.71 -6.86
N ALA A 666 18.27 -9.92 -6.72
CA ALA A 666 17.33 -10.49 -7.69
C ALA A 666 16.03 -9.67 -7.79
N LEU A 667 15.65 -8.95 -6.74
CA LEU A 667 14.46 -8.10 -6.73
C LEU A 667 14.70 -6.80 -7.50
N ASP A 668 15.95 -6.39 -7.74
CA ASP A 668 16.26 -5.17 -8.50
C ASP A 668 15.91 -5.30 -9.98
N ALA A 669 15.66 -6.53 -10.46
CA ALA A 669 15.19 -6.86 -11.80
C ALA A 669 13.81 -6.25 -12.13
N PHE A 670 12.94 -6.01 -11.14
CA PHE A 670 11.51 -5.73 -11.37
C PHE A 670 11.20 -4.26 -11.68
N ARG A 671 10.48 -3.98 -12.77
CA ARG A 671 9.85 -2.69 -13.04
C ARG A 671 8.36 -2.89 -13.27
N LEU A 672 7.53 -2.32 -12.41
CA LEU A 672 6.08 -2.46 -12.42
C LEU A 672 5.45 -1.25 -13.11
N HIS A 673 4.78 -1.49 -14.22
CA HIS A 673 4.10 -0.50 -15.05
C HIS A 673 2.60 -0.54 -14.78
N THR A 674 1.97 0.64 -14.66
CA THR A 674 0.51 0.77 -14.58
C THR A 674 0.00 1.44 -15.83
N ASP A 675 -0.04 0.67 -16.91
CA ASP A 675 -0.40 1.15 -18.24
C ASP A 675 -0.80 -0.04 -19.13
N SER A 676 -1.25 0.25 -20.34
CA SER A 676 -1.45 -0.74 -21.39
C SER A 676 -0.12 -1.32 -21.89
N ILE A 677 -0.16 -2.57 -22.36
CA ILE A 677 1.00 -3.27 -22.94
C ILE A 677 1.60 -2.45 -24.09
N VAL A 678 0.75 -1.96 -25.00
CA VAL A 678 1.17 -1.12 -26.14
C VAL A 678 1.93 0.13 -25.70
N ASN A 679 1.44 0.86 -24.69
CA ASN A 679 2.10 2.08 -24.23
C ASN A 679 3.46 1.78 -23.58
N VAL A 680 3.55 0.71 -22.78
CA VAL A 680 4.84 0.29 -22.22
C VAL A 680 5.80 -0.09 -23.33
N LEU A 681 5.37 -0.91 -24.29
CA LEU A 681 6.20 -1.31 -25.43
C LEU A 681 6.72 -0.09 -26.19
N ARG A 682 5.87 0.90 -26.50
CA ARG A 682 6.25 2.16 -27.19
C ARG A 682 7.36 2.92 -26.48
N GLY A 683 7.38 2.92 -25.15
CA GLY A 683 8.44 3.53 -24.36
C GLY A 683 9.77 2.77 -24.43
N LEU A 684 9.70 1.44 -24.56
CA LEU A 684 10.90 0.60 -24.60
C LEU A 684 11.68 0.78 -25.93
N PRO A 685 13.03 0.81 -25.87
CA PRO A 685 13.87 0.85 -27.06
C PRO A 685 13.59 -0.34 -28.00
N GLY A 686 13.88 -0.17 -29.29
CA GLY A 686 13.85 -1.29 -30.23
C GLY A 686 14.83 -2.39 -29.82
N ALA A 687 14.45 -3.65 -30.03
CA ALA A 687 15.25 -4.83 -29.69
C ALA A 687 15.74 -4.90 -28.22
N SER A 688 15.02 -4.30 -27.26
CA SER A 688 15.38 -4.32 -25.85
C SER A 688 14.90 -5.56 -25.09
N LEU A 689 13.92 -6.31 -25.63
CA LEU A 689 13.31 -7.47 -24.99
C LEU A 689 13.79 -8.77 -25.63
N THR A 690 14.15 -9.76 -24.83
CA THR A 690 14.49 -11.10 -25.30
C THR A 690 13.33 -12.08 -25.13
N ARG A 691 12.43 -11.83 -24.17
CA ARG A 691 11.25 -12.66 -23.87
C ARG A 691 10.01 -11.82 -23.64
N VAL A 692 8.87 -12.25 -24.17
CA VAL A 692 7.57 -11.62 -23.93
C VAL A 692 6.55 -12.69 -23.59
N ILE A 693 5.80 -12.50 -22.50
CA ILE A 693 4.72 -13.40 -22.07
C ILE A 693 3.44 -12.58 -22.00
N LEU A 694 2.56 -12.84 -22.97
CA LEU A 694 1.30 -12.14 -23.16
C LEU A 694 0.13 -12.82 -22.42
N MET A 695 0.35 -13.98 -21.78
CA MET A 695 -0.71 -14.78 -21.19
C MET A 695 -1.87 -14.99 -22.19
N ASP A 696 -3.11 -15.01 -21.72
CA ASP A 696 -4.34 -15.16 -22.52
C ASP A 696 -5.00 -13.84 -22.91
N HIS A 697 -4.32 -12.70 -22.72
CA HIS A 697 -4.97 -11.40 -22.86
C HIS A 697 -5.44 -11.13 -24.31
N LEU A 698 -4.80 -11.74 -25.31
CA LEU A 698 -5.21 -11.61 -26.72
C LEU A 698 -6.58 -12.24 -27.00
N ASP A 699 -7.03 -13.19 -26.17
CA ASP A 699 -8.38 -13.76 -26.26
C ASP A 699 -9.47 -12.74 -25.91
N TRP A 700 -9.12 -11.60 -25.32
CA TRP A 700 -10.06 -10.57 -24.90
C TRP A 700 -10.56 -9.75 -26.08
N PHE A 701 -9.81 -9.74 -27.19
CA PHE A 701 -10.12 -8.97 -28.39
C PHE A 701 -11.03 -9.74 -29.34
N ALA A 702 -11.81 -9.00 -30.13
CA ALA A 702 -12.60 -9.58 -31.20
C ALA A 702 -11.69 -9.94 -32.40
N PRO A 703 -12.01 -11.00 -33.17
CA PRO A 703 -11.28 -11.32 -34.39
C PRO A 703 -11.18 -10.13 -35.34
N GLY A 704 -9.95 -9.79 -35.76
CA GLY A 704 -9.68 -8.65 -36.64
C GLY A 704 -9.62 -7.28 -35.93
N ALA A 705 -9.54 -7.25 -34.60
CA ALA A 705 -9.35 -6.02 -33.85
C ALA A 705 -8.02 -5.32 -34.22
N PRO A 706 -8.03 -4.04 -34.64
CA PRO A 706 -6.82 -3.31 -35.02
C PRO A 706 -5.84 -3.14 -33.86
N GLU A 707 -6.32 -3.18 -32.62
CA GLU A 707 -5.50 -3.10 -31.40
C GLU A 707 -4.52 -4.28 -31.29
N VAL A 708 -4.92 -5.48 -31.75
CA VAL A 708 -4.02 -6.66 -31.76
C VAL A 708 -2.93 -6.50 -32.80
N GLU A 709 -3.25 -5.97 -33.99
CA GLU A 709 -2.24 -5.69 -35.01
C GLU A 709 -1.24 -4.62 -34.55
N GLU A 710 -1.73 -3.61 -33.83
CA GLU A 710 -0.89 -2.59 -33.22
C GLU A 710 0.03 -3.18 -32.13
N GLU A 711 -0.50 -3.97 -31.23
CA GLU A 711 0.30 -4.59 -30.17
C GLU A 711 1.37 -5.52 -30.76
N VAL A 712 1.00 -6.41 -31.68
CA VAL A 712 1.97 -7.32 -32.31
C VAL A 712 3.06 -6.57 -33.08
N ARG A 713 2.74 -5.43 -33.69
CA ARG A 713 3.73 -4.56 -34.35
C ARG A 713 4.72 -3.99 -33.33
N GLU A 714 4.25 -3.50 -32.19
CA GLU A 714 5.13 -2.98 -31.13
C GLU A 714 5.94 -4.09 -30.47
N VAL A 715 5.37 -5.29 -30.30
CA VAL A 715 6.11 -6.49 -29.87
C VAL A 715 7.22 -6.81 -30.88
N ALA A 716 6.93 -6.82 -32.18
CA ALA A 716 7.91 -7.06 -33.23
C ALA A 716 9.05 -6.05 -33.19
N ARG A 717 8.78 -4.77 -32.89
CA ARG A 717 9.79 -3.72 -32.76
C ARG A 717 10.66 -3.92 -31.50
N ALA A 718 10.04 -4.16 -30.36
CA ALA A 718 10.72 -4.22 -29.06
C ALA A 718 11.51 -5.52 -28.85
N VAL A 719 11.09 -6.63 -29.47
CA VAL A 719 11.76 -7.94 -29.34
C VAL A 719 13.04 -7.98 -30.18
N ALA A 720 14.14 -8.42 -29.58
CA ALA A 720 15.42 -8.62 -30.26
C ALA A 720 15.36 -9.80 -31.27
N PRO A 721 16.18 -9.81 -32.33
CA PRO A 721 16.32 -10.99 -33.19
C PRO A 721 16.66 -12.24 -32.37
N GLY A 722 16.01 -13.37 -32.65
CA GLY A 722 16.09 -14.59 -31.84
C GLY A 722 15.26 -14.56 -30.54
N GLY A 723 14.59 -13.45 -30.25
CA GLY A 723 13.70 -13.32 -29.10
C GLY A 723 12.40 -14.13 -29.26
N LEU A 724 11.80 -14.47 -28.12
CA LEU A 724 10.66 -15.38 -28.04
C LEU A 724 9.45 -14.70 -27.41
N VAL A 725 8.27 -14.89 -28.01
CA VAL A 725 6.98 -14.41 -27.50
C VAL A 725 6.08 -15.61 -27.22
N PHE A 726 5.43 -15.61 -26.07
CA PHE A 726 4.60 -16.71 -25.58
C PHE A 726 3.20 -16.22 -25.21
N TRP A 727 2.20 -17.04 -25.49
CA TRP A 727 0.82 -16.83 -25.05
C TRP A 727 0.11 -18.18 -24.89
N ARG A 728 -0.92 -18.19 -24.05
CA ARG A 728 -1.87 -19.29 -23.93
C ARG A 728 -3.23 -18.84 -24.44
N SER A 729 -4.07 -19.77 -24.90
CA SER A 729 -5.40 -19.43 -25.39
C SER A 729 -6.47 -20.41 -24.92
N ALA A 730 -7.67 -19.89 -24.68
CA ALA A 730 -8.88 -20.67 -24.48
C ALA A 730 -9.29 -21.47 -25.74
N ALA A 731 -8.80 -21.08 -26.93
CA ALA A 731 -8.96 -21.85 -28.17
C ALA A 731 -7.76 -22.79 -28.41
N ARG A 732 -8.00 -23.89 -29.13
CA ARG A 732 -6.98 -24.81 -29.64
C ARG A 732 -6.14 -24.15 -30.74
N VAL A 733 -6.76 -23.32 -31.56
CA VAL A 733 -6.12 -22.57 -32.66
C VAL A 733 -6.62 -21.12 -32.60
N PRO A 734 -5.90 -20.21 -31.94
CA PRO A 734 -6.32 -18.82 -31.82
C PRO A 734 -6.20 -18.05 -33.14
N TRP A 735 -7.19 -17.21 -33.43
CA TRP A 735 -7.25 -16.44 -34.69
C TRP A 735 -6.08 -15.46 -34.86
N TYR A 736 -5.47 -14.98 -33.78
CA TYR A 736 -4.41 -13.97 -33.82
C TYR A 736 -3.02 -14.56 -34.12
N GLN A 737 -2.86 -15.88 -34.22
CA GLN A 737 -1.58 -16.49 -34.63
C GLN A 737 -1.11 -15.97 -36.00
N VAL A 738 -2.06 -15.72 -36.93
CA VAL A 738 -1.73 -15.22 -38.27
C VAL A 738 -1.26 -13.76 -38.25
N VAL A 739 -1.58 -13.02 -37.19
CA VAL A 739 -1.10 -11.64 -37.01
C VAL A 739 0.40 -11.65 -36.68
N PHE A 740 0.85 -12.60 -35.86
CA PHE A 740 2.28 -12.81 -35.58
C PHE A 740 3.04 -13.27 -36.84
N GLU A 741 2.48 -14.19 -37.62
CA GLU A 741 3.08 -14.63 -38.89
C GLU A 741 3.22 -13.46 -39.87
N LYS A 742 2.17 -12.62 -40.01
CA LYS A 742 2.21 -11.41 -40.85
C LYS A 742 3.24 -10.38 -40.36
N ALA A 743 3.49 -10.33 -39.06
CA ALA A 743 4.52 -9.47 -38.46
C ALA A 743 5.94 -10.05 -38.58
N GLY A 744 6.11 -11.21 -39.22
CA GLY A 744 7.39 -11.82 -39.52
C GLY A 744 7.92 -12.76 -38.42
N PHE A 745 7.05 -13.28 -37.55
CA PHE A 745 7.42 -14.30 -36.58
C PHE A 745 7.20 -15.73 -37.09
N ASP A 746 8.06 -16.65 -36.67
CA ASP A 746 7.84 -18.08 -36.82
C ASP A 746 6.99 -18.61 -35.66
N VAL A 747 5.74 -18.96 -35.94
CA VAL A 747 4.75 -19.37 -34.93
C VAL A 747 4.65 -20.90 -34.83
N VAL A 748 4.75 -21.43 -33.62
CA VAL A 748 4.68 -22.87 -33.33
C VAL A 748 3.77 -23.11 -32.13
N ALA A 749 2.85 -24.08 -32.25
CA ALA A 749 2.12 -24.62 -31.12
C ALA A 749 3.04 -25.52 -30.29
N LEU A 750 3.26 -25.16 -29.03
CA LEU A 750 4.03 -25.98 -28.09
C LEU A 750 3.16 -27.12 -27.53
N ALA A 751 1.88 -26.84 -27.28
CA ALA A 751 0.91 -27.84 -26.85
C ALA A 751 -0.51 -27.44 -27.30
N ILE A 752 -1.30 -28.44 -27.68
CA ILE A 752 -2.73 -28.31 -27.98
C ILE A 752 -3.47 -29.42 -27.26
N ARG A 753 -4.57 -29.09 -26.58
CA ARG A 753 -5.39 -30.05 -25.86
C ARG A 753 -6.18 -30.93 -26.82
N THR A 754 -6.03 -32.25 -26.71
CA THR A 754 -6.69 -33.24 -27.57
C THR A 754 -7.77 -34.07 -26.85
N GLY A 755 -8.15 -33.72 -25.62
CA GLY A 755 -9.21 -34.40 -24.85
C GLY A 755 -8.99 -34.32 -23.34
N SER A 756 -9.55 -35.28 -22.58
CA SER A 756 -9.52 -35.30 -21.11
C SER A 756 -8.50 -36.26 -20.50
N GLU A 757 -7.53 -36.76 -21.28
CA GLU A 757 -6.57 -37.75 -20.78
C GLU A 757 -5.27 -37.12 -20.26
N LYS A 758 -4.74 -36.11 -20.96
CA LYS A 758 -3.46 -35.49 -20.65
C LYS A 758 -3.61 -33.97 -20.55
N PRO A 759 -3.15 -33.35 -19.45
CA PRO A 759 -3.12 -31.90 -19.36
C PRO A 759 -1.96 -31.34 -20.21
N ILE A 760 -2.10 -30.09 -20.66
CA ILE A 760 -1.01 -29.39 -21.37
C ILE A 760 0.03 -28.78 -20.42
N ASP A 761 -0.37 -28.47 -19.17
CA ASP A 761 0.50 -27.98 -18.10
C ASP A 761 -0.11 -28.31 -16.70
N GLY A 762 0.54 -27.91 -15.61
CA GLY A 762 0.07 -28.20 -14.24
C GLY A 762 -1.23 -27.50 -13.83
N VAL A 763 -1.76 -26.59 -14.65
CA VAL A 763 -3.04 -25.90 -14.44
C VAL A 763 -4.10 -26.43 -15.40
N ASN A 764 -3.77 -26.57 -16.68
CA ASN A 764 -4.64 -27.02 -17.75
C ASN A 764 -5.93 -26.19 -17.87
N MET A 765 -5.86 -24.87 -17.65
CA MET A 765 -7.00 -23.96 -17.90
C MET A 765 -7.17 -23.69 -19.40
N TYR A 766 -6.06 -23.53 -20.12
CA TYR A 766 -6.04 -23.13 -21.54
C TYR A 766 -6.01 -24.32 -22.48
N ALA A 767 -6.61 -24.17 -23.66
CA ALA A 767 -6.70 -25.22 -24.67
C ALA A 767 -5.43 -25.34 -25.53
N SER A 768 -4.60 -24.29 -25.58
CA SER A 768 -3.33 -24.31 -26.30
C SER A 768 -2.26 -23.39 -25.69
N PHE A 769 -1.00 -23.68 -26.01
CA PHE A 769 0.18 -22.91 -25.65
C PHE A 769 1.08 -22.72 -26.87
N TRP A 770 1.49 -21.47 -27.12
CA TRP A 770 2.12 -21.06 -28.37
C TRP A 770 3.40 -20.28 -28.15
N ARG A 771 4.28 -20.35 -29.14
CA ARG A 771 5.53 -19.58 -29.22
C ARG A 771 5.66 -18.95 -30.59
N ALA A 772 5.92 -17.65 -30.62
CA ALA A 772 6.40 -16.93 -31.80
C ALA A 772 7.89 -16.59 -31.63
N THR A 773 8.70 -16.93 -32.63
CA THR A 773 10.15 -16.67 -32.63
C THR A 773 10.45 -15.56 -33.63
N LYS A 774 11.18 -14.53 -33.22
CA LYS A 774 11.65 -13.50 -34.15
C LYS A 774 12.87 -14.06 -34.88
N PRO A 775 12.86 -14.19 -36.22
CA PRO A 775 14.00 -14.71 -36.96
C PRO A 775 15.27 -13.89 -36.69
N LEU A 776 16.43 -14.55 -36.75
CA LEU A 776 17.71 -13.85 -36.77
C LEU A 776 17.79 -13.04 -38.07
N CYS A 777 18.19 -11.77 -37.99
CA CYS A 777 18.53 -11.01 -39.18
C CYS A 777 19.74 -11.70 -39.84
N ILE A 778 19.53 -12.32 -41.00
CA ILE A 778 20.57 -12.96 -41.82
C ILE A 778 21.41 -11.88 -42.50
#